data_AF-A0A0K1PPZ6-F1
#
_entry.id   AF-A0A0K1PPZ6-F1
#
_cell.length_a   1.000
_cell.length_b   1.000
_cell.length_c   1.000
_cell.angle_alpha   90.00
_cell.angle_beta   90.00
_cell.angle_gamma   90.00
#
_symmetry.space_group_name_H-M   'P 1'
#
loop_
_entity.id
_entity.type
_entity.pdbx_description
1 polymer ?
#
loop_
_entity_poly.entity_id
_entity_poly.type
_entity_poly.pdbx_seq_one_letter_code
_entity_poly.pdbx_strand_id
1 'polypeptide(L)'
;MSRSRGNVFASLLVSIVVLAVSVPFALDARSAPSAKAPDTPVAKPRTLDDYRHFRIASIDLLGRMPTRDEIAAFERPNFDFDKWIDGRLRGPTYVERLTRIYMDLLRLEPNLNFSPAPAQLYRHEVLEADGTKTLVYYRRTQRREAAAVDGEFCFSPDEMGVVVRPNAPDVGTLKPISKKLLDERTVLVRPWWLYRDYKSAQPTQRYMAEWSNPDVQYKPVESLLSEPDGKPTTAIRICREEASTSELGHVYTSGRTKAPGRDDKLPGGRTSPPPLDKPFALQHKGERVSCDTRAALENAVDCGCGVGLERCIPNDGNGEGNAFYFPNKMPLGPGFPLDLAKQRAERWYPYWWSREAVHFLDDLFDEDRDFRQILTGRQSFVNGPLAQFYRTIQRTNCCGPETSFGMNEELSPLFDPKNVPADLMPHDVDTWRLVSDRGPHAAGILTTPMFLQKYATARARAAVLYNAFLCKSFVAENAQLTPSTEPNLMKRPGCQTCHATLEPLAAYFARVEPSSSVFLPATNFPAINSACRKDKNGKLNGNCNALYDVAFADDKGATLRSAYGSISNADAEPVGAGRAVTQMPEFAECAVQRVTSSFLGRPTSPDDAALLASLQKDFVASGYRMRALVRGIVRSREYRDANNVGSAPDAGDKP
;
A
#
# COMPACT_ATOMS: atom_id res chain seq x y z
N MET A 1 -25.73 -27.16 -30.22
CA MET A 1 -26.82 -28.02 -29.69
C MET A 1 -27.46 -27.30 -28.51
N SER A 2 -28.75 -27.53 -28.25
CA SER A 2 -29.52 -26.80 -27.21
C SER A 2 -29.86 -27.69 -26.03
N ARG A 3 -29.84 -27.12 -24.81
CA ARG A 3 -30.93 -27.26 -23.84
C ARG A 3 -30.81 -26.24 -22.71
N SER A 4 -31.68 -25.23 -22.74
CA SER A 4 -32.03 -24.44 -21.57
C SER A 4 -33.04 -25.19 -20.69
N ARG A 5 -33.17 -24.78 -19.42
CA ARG A 5 -34.37 -24.99 -18.62
C ARG A 5 -34.66 -23.72 -17.83
N GLY A 6 -35.88 -23.23 -17.96
CA GLY A 6 -36.47 -22.23 -17.08
C GLY A 6 -37.92 -22.61 -16.80
N ASN A 7 -38.44 -22.09 -15.68
CA ASN A 7 -39.84 -21.84 -15.34
C ASN A 7 -39.78 -21.22 -13.93
N VAL A 8 -40.20 -19.97 -13.69
CA VAL A 8 -41.56 -19.44 -13.82
C VAL A 8 -42.53 -20.17 -12.87
N PHE A 9 -42.92 -19.46 -11.81
CA PHE A 9 -44.13 -19.72 -11.04
C PHE A 9 -44.94 -18.43 -10.98
N ALA A 10 -46.25 -18.54 -11.11
CA ALA A 10 -47.14 -17.39 -11.29
C ALA A 10 -48.02 -17.14 -10.05
N SER A 11 -48.44 -15.88 -9.89
CA SER A 11 -49.42 -15.46 -8.88
C SER A 11 -50.81 -16.05 -9.13
N LEU A 12 -51.56 -16.33 -8.07
CA LEU A 12 -53.01 -16.43 -8.14
C LEU A 12 -53.64 -15.80 -6.88
N LEU A 13 -54.57 -14.86 -7.07
CA LEU A 13 -55.60 -14.55 -6.07
C LEU A 13 -56.81 -15.45 -6.36
N VAL A 14 -57.65 -15.73 -5.35
CA VAL A 14 -59.11 -15.58 -5.50
C VAL A 14 -59.82 -15.55 -4.13
N SER A 15 -60.91 -14.77 -4.15
CA SER A 15 -61.96 -14.42 -3.18
C SER A 15 -62.31 -15.27 -1.95
N ILE A 16 -62.87 -14.54 -0.98
CA ILE A 16 -63.65 -14.98 0.19
C ILE A 16 -65.02 -15.50 -0.25
N VAL A 17 -65.57 -16.50 0.48
CA VAL A 17 -67.02 -16.74 0.59
C VAL A 17 -67.37 -16.93 2.07
N VAL A 18 -68.45 -16.27 2.51
CA VAL A 18 -69.02 -16.42 3.87
C VAL A 18 -70.22 -17.34 3.80
N LEU A 19 -70.37 -18.26 4.76
CA LEU A 19 -71.60 -19.00 4.99
C LEU A 19 -71.82 -19.17 6.49
N ALA A 20 -72.96 -18.68 6.97
CA ALA A 20 -73.35 -18.78 8.38
C ALA A 20 -74.33 -19.95 8.56
N VAL A 21 -74.19 -20.67 9.68
CA VAL A 21 -75.19 -21.62 10.17
C VAL A 21 -75.42 -21.34 11.65
N SER A 22 -76.67 -21.13 12.03
CA SER A 22 -77.10 -20.83 13.39
C SER A 22 -77.90 -21.99 13.98
N VAL A 23 -77.56 -22.39 15.21
CA VAL A 23 -78.37 -23.27 16.05
C VAL A 23 -78.34 -22.72 17.48
N PRO A 24 -79.49 -22.46 18.13
CA PRO A 24 -79.53 -21.89 19.48
C PRO A 24 -79.54 -22.99 20.56
N PHE A 25 -78.94 -22.72 21.71
CA PHE A 25 -79.30 -23.39 22.97
C PHE A 25 -79.23 -22.41 24.15
N ALA A 26 -79.94 -22.76 25.23
CA ALA A 26 -80.40 -21.83 26.27
C ALA A 26 -79.29 -21.16 27.10
N LEU A 27 -79.63 -20.01 27.69
CA LEU A 27 -78.91 -19.49 28.85
C LEU A 27 -79.13 -20.43 30.04
N ASP A 28 -78.07 -20.68 30.82
CA ASP A 28 -78.21 -21.01 32.24
C ASP A 28 -77.18 -20.20 33.03
N ALA A 29 -77.66 -19.39 33.97
CA ALA A 29 -76.87 -18.30 34.56
C ALA A 29 -76.26 -18.72 35.90
N ARG A 30 -74.97 -19.09 35.89
CA ARG A 30 -74.18 -19.28 37.12
C ARG A 30 -72.96 -18.38 37.14
N SER A 31 -72.95 -17.45 38.09
CA SER A 31 -71.84 -16.54 38.36
C SER A 31 -70.66 -17.30 38.98
N ALA A 32 -69.68 -17.65 38.15
CA ALA A 32 -68.34 -18.03 38.61
C ALA A 32 -67.47 -16.78 38.83
N PRO A 33 -66.54 -16.77 39.81
CA PRO A 33 -65.67 -15.62 40.04
C PRO A 33 -64.72 -15.40 38.86
N SER A 34 -64.44 -14.13 38.55
CA SER A 34 -63.54 -13.75 37.46
C SER A 34 -62.12 -14.27 37.70
N ALA A 35 -61.73 -15.30 36.95
CA ALA A 35 -60.36 -15.77 36.92
C ALA A 35 -59.49 -14.68 36.27
N LYS A 36 -58.67 -14.01 37.08
CA LYS A 36 -57.76 -12.98 36.60
C LYS A 36 -56.85 -13.58 35.53
N ALA A 37 -56.90 -13.04 34.31
CA ALA A 37 -55.95 -13.43 33.26
C ALA A 37 -54.52 -13.22 33.76
N PRO A 38 -53.56 -14.09 33.40
CA PRO A 38 -52.16 -13.87 33.78
C PRO A 38 -51.71 -12.52 33.20
N ASP A 39 -51.23 -11.63 34.07
CA ASP A 39 -50.80 -10.29 33.69
C ASP A 39 -49.65 -10.39 32.69
N THR A 40 -49.97 -10.27 31.40
CA THR A 40 -48.96 -10.24 30.33
C THR A 40 -48.05 -9.04 30.59
N PRO A 41 -46.72 -9.22 30.75
CA PRO A 41 -45.85 -8.12 31.14
C PRO A 41 -45.94 -6.97 30.13
N VAL A 42 -46.57 -5.87 30.53
CA VAL A 42 -46.66 -4.66 29.71
C VAL A 42 -45.24 -4.15 29.53
N ALA A 43 -44.71 -4.28 28.31
CA ALA A 43 -43.33 -3.92 28.03
C ALA A 43 -43.11 -2.44 28.39
N LYS A 44 -42.13 -2.20 29.26
CA LYS A 44 -41.82 -0.85 29.77
C LYS A 44 -41.52 0.08 28.58
N PRO A 45 -42.16 1.25 28.48
CA PRO A 45 -41.90 2.18 27.38
C PRO A 45 -40.42 2.60 27.39
N ARG A 46 -39.84 2.72 26.18
CA ARG A 46 -38.43 3.11 25.98
C ARG A 46 -38.16 4.47 26.62
N THR A 47 -37.10 4.59 27.40
CA THR A 47 -36.69 5.86 28.00
C THR A 47 -35.89 6.71 27.01
N LEU A 48 -35.75 8.01 27.29
CA LEU A 48 -34.92 8.91 26.48
C LEU A 48 -33.48 8.40 26.34
N ASP A 49 -32.92 7.82 27.40
CA ASP A 49 -31.57 7.27 27.40
C ASP A 49 -31.45 5.98 26.56
N ASP A 50 -32.54 5.22 26.41
CA ASP A 50 -32.56 4.07 25.50
C ASP A 50 -32.59 4.53 24.03
N TYR A 51 -33.33 5.61 23.69
CA TYR A 51 -33.27 6.21 22.35
C TYR A 51 -31.90 6.84 22.06
N ARG A 52 -31.27 7.50 23.04
CA ARG A 52 -29.90 8.03 22.92
C ARG A 52 -28.90 6.91 22.65
N HIS A 53 -28.97 5.82 23.41
CA HIS A 53 -28.12 4.63 23.22
C HIS A 53 -28.33 3.99 21.84
N PHE A 54 -29.59 3.80 21.42
CA PHE A 54 -29.90 3.26 20.09
C PHE A 54 -29.43 4.18 18.95
N ARG A 55 -29.51 5.50 19.13
CA ARG A 55 -29.02 6.50 18.16
C ARG A 55 -27.51 6.44 18.01
N ILE A 56 -26.72 6.42 19.10
CA ILE A 56 -25.26 6.35 18.98
C ILE A 56 -24.80 4.99 18.46
N ALA A 57 -25.39 3.89 18.93
CA ALA A 57 -25.08 2.55 18.40
C ALA A 57 -25.40 2.44 16.90
N SER A 58 -26.42 3.16 16.41
CA SER A 58 -26.68 3.29 14.97
C SER A 58 -25.60 4.12 14.25
N ILE A 59 -25.12 5.22 14.85
CA ILE A 59 -24.06 6.04 14.25
C ILE A 59 -22.75 5.24 14.15
N ASP A 60 -22.33 4.52 15.19
CA ASP A 60 -21.09 3.74 15.16
C ASP A 60 -21.17 2.46 14.31
N LEU A 61 -22.31 1.77 14.28
CA LEU A 61 -22.46 0.47 13.60
C LEU A 61 -23.12 0.55 12.21
N LEU A 62 -23.73 1.69 11.83
CA LEU A 62 -24.31 1.96 10.51
C LEU A 62 -23.73 3.21 9.82
N GLY A 63 -22.86 3.97 10.50
CA GLY A 63 -22.30 5.23 9.96
C GLY A 63 -23.32 6.38 9.86
N ARG A 64 -24.54 6.19 10.37
CA ARG A 64 -25.66 7.14 10.22
C ARG A 64 -26.64 7.09 11.39
N MET A 65 -27.46 8.12 11.51
CA MET A 65 -28.63 8.10 12.40
C MET A 65 -29.64 7.00 11.94
N PRO A 66 -30.44 6.44 12.87
CA PRO A 66 -31.46 5.45 12.52
C PRO A 66 -32.59 6.10 11.70
N THR A 67 -33.19 5.32 10.79
CA THR A 67 -34.38 5.77 10.04
C THR A 67 -35.64 5.73 10.90
N ARG A 68 -36.72 6.36 10.43
CA ARG A 68 -38.04 6.28 11.10
C ARG A 68 -38.50 4.83 11.29
N ASP A 69 -38.27 3.96 10.30
CA ASP A 69 -38.65 2.55 10.36
C ASP A 69 -37.78 1.75 11.34
N GLU A 70 -36.50 2.11 11.50
CA GLU A 70 -35.61 1.51 12.50
C GLU A 70 -35.99 1.96 13.93
N ILE A 71 -36.44 3.20 14.11
CA ILE A 71 -37.00 3.70 15.38
C ILE A 71 -38.33 2.97 15.69
N ALA A 72 -39.25 2.89 14.73
CA ALA A 72 -40.52 2.16 14.86
C ALA A 72 -40.35 0.62 14.94
N ALA A 73 -39.14 0.11 14.69
CA ALA A 73 -38.75 -1.26 15.03
C ALA A 73 -38.23 -1.35 16.47
N PHE A 74 -37.36 -0.43 16.91
CA PHE A 74 -36.82 -0.32 18.26
C PHE A 74 -37.90 -0.15 19.35
N GLU A 75 -38.95 0.61 19.04
CA GLU A 75 -40.11 0.86 19.90
C GLU A 75 -40.96 -0.40 20.20
N ARG A 76 -40.79 -1.49 19.44
CA ARG A 76 -41.62 -2.68 19.59
C ARG A 76 -41.31 -3.43 20.90
N PRO A 77 -42.33 -3.93 21.62
CA PRO A 77 -42.16 -4.74 22.83
C PRO A 77 -41.20 -5.93 22.71
N ASN A 78 -41.09 -6.52 21.51
CA ASN A 78 -40.25 -7.67 21.22
C ASN A 78 -38.93 -7.32 20.50
N PHE A 79 -38.51 -6.05 20.49
CA PHE A 79 -37.25 -5.67 19.89
C PHE A 79 -36.06 -6.05 20.79
N ASP A 80 -35.25 -6.95 20.26
CA ASP A 80 -34.01 -7.48 20.82
C ASP A 80 -32.82 -6.66 20.31
N PHE A 81 -32.27 -5.81 21.19
CA PHE A 81 -31.12 -4.95 20.87
C PHE A 81 -29.80 -5.73 20.77
N ASP A 82 -29.65 -6.83 21.52
CA ASP A 82 -28.46 -7.67 21.48
C ASP A 82 -28.33 -8.37 20.11
N LYS A 83 -29.45 -8.89 19.60
CA LYS A 83 -29.54 -9.47 18.25
C LYS A 83 -29.44 -8.42 17.14
N TRP A 84 -29.90 -7.19 17.39
CA TRP A 84 -29.67 -6.08 16.46
C TRP A 84 -28.18 -5.74 16.37
N ILE A 85 -27.46 -5.65 17.50
CA ILE A 85 -25.99 -5.47 17.53
C ILE A 85 -25.30 -6.61 16.75
N ASP A 86 -25.65 -7.87 17.02
CA ASP A 86 -25.08 -9.02 16.30
C ASP A 86 -25.44 -9.05 14.81
N GLY A 87 -26.50 -8.34 14.41
CA GLY A 87 -26.82 -8.07 13.00
C GLY A 87 -25.91 -7.00 12.38
N ARG A 88 -25.58 -5.94 13.11
CA ARG A 88 -24.80 -4.79 12.57
C ARG A 88 -23.29 -5.01 12.61
N LEU A 89 -22.79 -5.80 13.56
CA LEU A 89 -21.38 -6.25 13.59
C LEU A 89 -21.00 -7.13 12.38
N ARG A 90 -21.98 -7.61 11.59
CA ARG A 90 -21.78 -8.31 10.31
C ARG A 90 -22.16 -7.45 9.08
N GLY A 91 -22.16 -6.13 9.25
CA GLY A 91 -22.39 -5.17 8.17
C GLY A 91 -21.10 -4.46 7.75
N PRO A 92 -20.99 -4.00 6.49
CA PRO A 92 -19.77 -3.38 5.96
C PRO A 92 -19.36 -2.10 6.71
N THR A 93 -20.30 -1.38 7.34
CA THR A 93 -19.94 -0.15 8.08
C THR A 93 -19.24 -0.42 9.41
N TYR A 94 -19.46 -1.58 10.05
CA TYR A 94 -18.65 -2.02 11.19
C TYR A 94 -17.19 -2.29 10.74
N VAL A 95 -17.04 -2.94 9.59
CA VAL A 95 -15.74 -3.24 8.97
C VAL A 95 -15.01 -1.93 8.66
N GLU A 96 -15.67 -1.01 7.95
CA GLU A 96 -15.17 0.33 7.63
C GLU A 96 -14.75 1.12 8.90
N ARG A 97 -15.56 1.07 9.96
CA ARG A 97 -15.28 1.74 11.25
C ARG A 97 -13.99 1.23 11.89
N LEU A 98 -13.72 -0.08 11.85
CA LEU A 98 -12.49 -0.66 12.41
C LEU A 98 -11.28 -0.50 11.48
N THR A 99 -11.45 -0.70 10.18
CA THR A 99 -10.41 -0.42 9.17
C THR A 99 -9.93 1.02 9.29
N ARG A 100 -10.86 1.99 9.43
CA ARG A 100 -10.51 3.39 9.64
C ARG A 100 -9.71 3.62 10.92
N ILE A 101 -10.07 3.01 12.05
CA ILE A 101 -9.32 3.15 13.32
C ILE A 101 -7.84 2.78 13.11
N TYR A 102 -7.55 1.70 12.41
CA TYR A 102 -6.17 1.26 12.18
C TYR A 102 -5.47 2.01 11.04
N MET A 103 -6.19 2.42 9.99
CA MET A 103 -5.64 3.29 8.93
C MET A 103 -5.25 4.69 9.45
N ASP A 104 -6.08 5.29 10.32
CA ASP A 104 -5.81 6.58 10.96
C ASP A 104 -4.64 6.46 11.98
N LEU A 105 -4.62 5.38 12.79
CA LEU A 105 -3.56 5.11 13.77
C LEU A 105 -2.19 4.85 13.12
N LEU A 106 -2.15 4.05 12.04
CA LEU A 106 -0.94 3.72 11.28
C LEU A 106 -0.62 4.75 10.16
N ARG A 107 -1.48 5.76 10.00
CA ARG A 107 -1.34 6.87 9.04
C ARG A 107 -1.08 6.42 7.60
N LEU A 108 -1.70 5.32 7.16
CA LEU A 108 -1.41 4.64 5.88
C LEU A 108 -2.07 5.30 4.64
N GLU A 109 -2.35 6.60 4.71
CA GLU A 109 -2.76 7.41 3.56
C GLU A 109 -1.66 7.54 2.49
N PRO A 110 -2.02 7.65 1.19
CA PRO A 110 -1.08 7.70 0.06
C PRO A 110 -0.44 9.09 -0.14
N ASN A 111 0.02 9.72 0.94
CA ASN A 111 0.73 11.01 0.92
C ASN A 111 2.25 10.81 0.90
N LEU A 112 2.73 10.07 -0.11
CA LEU A 112 4.15 9.87 -0.42
C LEU A 112 4.33 9.67 -1.93
N ASN A 113 5.54 9.94 -2.43
CA ASN A 113 5.94 9.67 -3.81
C ASN A 113 6.87 8.44 -3.83
N PHE A 114 6.66 7.55 -4.80
CA PHE A 114 7.52 6.41 -5.10
C PHE A 114 7.98 6.51 -6.56
N SER A 115 9.28 6.66 -6.79
CA SER A 115 9.86 6.77 -8.13
C SER A 115 10.80 5.59 -8.40
N PRO A 116 10.28 4.48 -8.96
CA PRO A 116 11.11 3.36 -9.39
C PRO A 116 11.86 3.77 -10.65
N ALA A 117 13.03 4.38 -10.49
CA ALA A 117 13.82 4.95 -11.59
C ALA A 117 14.01 4.01 -12.82
N PRO A 118 14.14 2.68 -12.67
CA PRO A 118 14.24 1.76 -13.82
C PRO A 118 12.92 1.46 -14.55
N ALA A 119 11.78 1.84 -13.97
CA ALA A 119 10.43 1.65 -14.52
C ALA A 119 9.75 2.99 -14.87
N GLN A 120 10.27 4.13 -14.43
CA GLN A 120 9.71 5.44 -14.73
C GLN A 120 10.10 5.87 -16.15
N LEU A 121 9.14 5.86 -17.08
CA LEU A 121 9.32 6.55 -18.35
C LEU A 121 9.23 8.07 -18.12
N TYR A 122 9.91 8.81 -18.98
CA TYR A 122 9.78 10.25 -19.18
C TYR A 122 9.52 10.49 -20.67
N ARG A 123 9.12 11.69 -21.05
CA ARG A 123 8.98 12.06 -22.47
C ARG A 123 9.48 13.46 -22.77
N HIS A 124 9.92 13.65 -24.01
CA HIS A 124 10.44 14.90 -24.54
C HIS A 124 9.88 15.19 -25.94
N GLU A 125 9.85 16.46 -26.34
CA GLU A 125 9.38 16.89 -27.67
C GLU A 125 10.56 16.94 -28.65
N VAL A 126 10.47 16.16 -29.74
CA VAL A 126 11.36 16.32 -30.89
C VAL A 126 10.67 17.09 -32.01
N LEU A 127 11.47 17.80 -32.81
CA LEU A 127 11.02 18.49 -34.03
C LEU A 127 11.32 17.58 -35.23
N GLU A 128 10.30 17.18 -35.99
CA GLU A 128 10.50 16.39 -37.22
C GLU A 128 10.95 17.28 -38.39
N ALA A 129 11.39 16.65 -39.48
CA ALA A 129 11.97 17.32 -40.65
C ALA A 129 11.01 18.29 -41.38
N ASP A 130 9.70 18.18 -41.17
CA ASP A 130 8.65 19.06 -41.69
C ASP A 130 8.26 20.20 -40.72
N GLY A 131 8.89 20.26 -39.54
CA GLY A 131 8.57 21.23 -38.49
C GLY A 131 7.44 20.82 -37.55
N THR A 132 6.87 19.62 -37.69
CA THR A 132 5.91 19.08 -36.70
C THR A 132 6.60 18.65 -35.41
N LYS A 133 5.85 18.64 -34.31
CA LYS A 133 6.32 18.18 -32.99
C LYS A 133 5.78 16.78 -32.68
N THR A 134 6.67 15.88 -32.26
CA THR A 134 6.34 14.52 -31.85
C THR A 134 6.90 14.23 -30.45
N LEU A 135 6.14 13.53 -29.62
CA LEU A 135 6.59 13.11 -28.28
C LEU A 135 7.37 11.79 -28.36
N VAL A 136 8.58 11.78 -27.80
CA VAL A 136 9.41 10.57 -27.68
C VAL A 136 9.58 10.21 -26.21
N TYR A 137 9.18 8.99 -25.85
CA TYR A 137 9.35 8.44 -24.50
C TYR A 137 10.73 7.79 -24.33
N TYR A 138 11.28 7.83 -23.11
CA TYR A 138 12.58 7.24 -22.75
C TYR A 138 12.69 6.96 -21.25
N ARG A 139 13.64 6.11 -20.82
CA ARG A 139 14.08 6.02 -19.42
C ARG A 139 15.43 6.72 -19.24
N ARG A 140 15.59 7.39 -18.10
CA ARG A 140 16.88 7.92 -17.65
C ARG A 140 17.79 6.76 -17.23
N THR A 141 19.10 6.92 -17.41
CA THR A 141 20.13 5.92 -17.07
C THR A 141 20.10 4.58 -17.83
N GLN A 142 19.13 4.35 -18.72
CA GLN A 142 19.14 3.22 -19.65
C GLN A 142 20.43 3.20 -20.48
N ARG A 143 21.10 2.05 -20.55
CA ARG A 143 22.33 1.89 -21.32
C ARG A 143 22.06 1.90 -22.82
N ARG A 144 22.98 2.54 -23.57
CA ARG A 144 22.96 2.62 -25.06
C ARG A 144 24.38 2.46 -25.60
N GLU A 145 24.51 1.81 -26.76
CA GLU A 145 25.82 1.56 -27.38
C GLU A 145 26.56 2.85 -27.78
N ALA A 146 25.81 3.81 -28.34
CA ALA A 146 26.35 5.07 -28.82
C ALA A 146 26.70 6.01 -27.65
N ALA A 147 27.98 6.34 -27.50
CA ALA A 147 28.51 7.16 -26.40
C ALA A 147 27.84 8.55 -26.25
N ALA A 148 27.32 9.10 -27.35
CA ALA A 148 26.60 10.37 -27.38
C ALA A 148 25.24 10.33 -26.62
N VAL A 149 24.68 9.15 -26.38
CA VAL A 149 23.34 8.96 -25.80
C VAL A 149 23.28 7.94 -24.64
N ASP A 150 24.37 7.23 -24.32
CA ASP A 150 24.42 6.28 -23.19
C ASP A 150 24.00 6.97 -21.88
N GLY A 151 22.99 6.41 -21.19
CA GLY A 151 22.41 6.93 -19.95
C GLY A 151 21.47 8.14 -20.08
N GLU A 152 21.34 8.73 -21.28
CA GLU A 152 20.55 9.95 -21.53
C GLU A 152 19.42 9.69 -22.55
N PHE A 153 18.86 10.74 -23.16
CA PHE A 153 17.83 10.63 -24.20
C PHE A 153 18.43 10.01 -25.49
N CYS A 154 17.62 9.33 -26.32
CA CYS A 154 18.13 8.64 -27.52
C CYS A 154 18.49 9.55 -28.72
N PHE A 155 18.44 10.87 -28.53
CA PHE A 155 19.01 11.87 -29.43
C PHE A 155 19.98 12.75 -28.64
N SER A 156 21.16 12.99 -29.21
CA SER A 156 22.19 13.83 -28.60
C SER A 156 21.97 15.33 -28.89
N PRO A 157 22.49 16.24 -28.04
CA PRO A 157 22.38 17.68 -28.27
C PRO A 157 22.91 18.18 -29.62
N ASP A 158 23.91 17.53 -30.21
CA ASP A 158 24.36 17.85 -31.57
C ASP A 158 23.28 17.52 -32.61
N GLU A 159 22.62 16.35 -32.50
CA GLU A 159 21.54 15.88 -33.38
C GLU A 159 20.26 16.73 -33.25
N MET A 160 19.80 17.01 -32.02
CA MET A 160 18.50 17.66 -31.77
C MET A 160 18.55 19.15 -31.39
N GLY A 161 19.74 19.70 -31.11
CA GLY A 161 19.95 21.12 -30.79
C GLY A 161 19.67 21.56 -29.36
N VAL A 162 19.23 20.66 -28.48
CA VAL A 162 19.00 20.93 -27.05
C VAL A 162 19.70 19.91 -26.15
N VAL A 163 20.19 20.38 -25.01
CA VAL A 163 20.56 19.54 -23.87
C VAL A 163 19.30 19.27 -23.05
N VAL A 164 18.79 18.04 -23.15
CA VAL A 164 17.61 17.57 -22.39
C VAL A 164 17.97 17.45 -20.92
N ARG A 165 17.38 18.27 -20.03
CA ARG A 165 17.77 18.30 -18.61
C ARG A 165 16.74 17.68 -17.66
N PRO A 166 17.13 16.67 -16.84
CA PRO A 166 16.25 16.13 -15.80
C PRO A 166 15.71 17.21 -14.85
N ASN A 167 14.38 17.35 -14.80
CA ASN A 167 13.66 18.23 -13.88
C ASN A 167 14.02 19.73 -13.99
N ALA A 168 14.56 20.17 -15.12
CA ALA A 168 14.92 21.56 -15.38
C ALA A 168 14.59 21.95 -16.84
N PRO A 169 14.47 23.24 -17.19
CA PRO A 169 14.33 23.66 -18.58
C PRO A 169 15.53 23.21 -19.42
N ASP A 170 15.32 22.85 -20.67
CA ASP A 170 16.40 22.44 -21.57
C ASP A 170 17.34 23.61 -21.91
N VAL A 171 18.48 23.34 -22.55
CA VAL A 171 19.45 24.36 -22.99
C VAL A 171 19.70 24.22 -24.49
N GLY A 172 19.40 25.26 -25.26
CA GLY A 172 19.59 25.28 -26.72
C GLY A 172 18.33 25.66 -27.47
N THR A 173 18.17 25.15 -28.70
CA THR A 173 16.96 25.33 -29.51
C THR A 173 16.77 24.11 -30.41
N LEU A 174 15.54 23.58 -30.47
CA LEU A 174 15.24 22.36 -31.24
C LEU A 174 15.60 22.53 -32.73
N LYS A 175 16.35 21.56 -33.24
CA LYS A 175 16.66 21.40 -34.68
C LYS A 175 15.74 20.33 -35.27
N PRO A 176 15.31 20.46 -36.55
CA PRO A 176 14.58 19.41 -37.24
C PRO A 176 15.42 18.13 -37.38
N ILE A 177 14.90 17.01 -36.86
CA ILE A 177 15.53 15.69 -36.94
C ILE A 177 15.09 15.01 -38.24
N SER A 178 16.04 14.48 -39.02
CA SER A 178 15.70 13.75 -40.24
C SER A 178 14.84 12.52 -39.93
N LYS A 179 13.82 12.24 -40.76
CA LYS A 179 12.94 11.07 -40.58
C LYS A 179 13.73 9.76 -40.48
N LYS A 180 14.81 9.61 -41.26
CA LYS A 180 15.73 8.48 -41.16
C LYS A 180 16.25 8.31 -39.73
N LEU A 181 16.86 9.35 -39.17
CA LEU A 181 17.42 9.29 -37.81
C LEU A 181 16.34 9.07 -36.75
N LEU A 182 15.16 9.67 -36.93
CA LEU A 182 14.01 9.48 -36.04
C LEU A 182 13.55 8.01 -36.01
N ASP A 183 13.33 7.41 -37.19
CA ASP A 183 12.89 6.02 -37.32
C ASP A 183 14.03 5.01 -37.06
N GLU A 184 15.30 5.42 -37.12
CA GLU A 184 16.45 4.63 -36.64
C GLU A 184 16.49 4.57 -35.10
N ARG A 185 16.39 5.71 -34.41
CA ARG A 185 16.49 5.81 -32.94
C ARG A 185 15.24 5.35 -32.19
N THR A 186 14.07 5.38 -32.83
CA THR A 186 12.78 5.13 -32.17
C THR A 186 11.95 4.05 -32.84
N VAL A 187 10.88 3.62 -32.16
CA VAL A 187 9.84 2.73 -32.68
C VAL A 187 8.47 3.18 -32.16
N LEU A 188 7.40 2.81 -32.87
CA LEU A 188 6.02 3.03 -32.43
C LEU A 188 5.53 1.82 -31.63
N VAL A 189 4.95 2.06 -30.45
CA VAL A 189 4.42 1.02 -29.56
C VAL A 189 2.97 1.34 -29.17
N ARG A 190 2.12 0.31 -29.07
CA ARG A 190 0.78 0.37 -28.47
C ARG A 190 0.88 0.01 -26.99
N PRO A 191 0.87 0.97 -26.04
CA PRO A 191 1.19 0.71 -24.66
C PRO A 191 -0.02 0.24 -23.83
N TRP A 192 0.25 -0.41 -22.70
CA TRP A 192 -0.76 -0.93 -21.78
C TRP A 192 -1.74 0.13 -21.26
N TRP A 193 -1.33 1.39 -21.17
CA TRP A 193 -2.19 2.48 -20.70
C TRP A 193 -3.09 3.09 -21.78
N LEU A 194 -2.97 2.62 -23.03
CA LEU A 194 -3.86 2.97 -24.13
C LEU A 194 -4.63 1.76 -24.67
N TYR A 195 -4.11 0.54 -24.51
CA TYR A 195 -4.67 -0.68 -25.10
C TYR A 195 -4.95 -1.74 -24.04
N ARG A 196 -6.20 -2.19 -23.96
CA ARG A 196 -6.63 -3.24 -23.02
C ARG A 196 -6.09 -4.62 -23.41
N ASP A 197 -5.92 -4.87 -24.70
CA ASP A 197 -5.34 -6.06 -25.30
C ASP A 197 -3.85 -5.91 -25.66
N TYR A 198 -3.07 -5.10 -24.92
CA TYR A 198 -1.66 -4.80 -25.21
C TYR A 198 -0.71 -6.00 -25.34
N LYS A 199 -1.11 -7.18 -24.89
CA LYS A 199 -0.38 -8.45 -25.06
C LYS A 199 -0.65 -9.16 -26.39
N SER A 200 -1.62 -8.69 -27.16
CA SER A 200 -1.83 -9.10 -28.55
C SER A 200 -0.64 -8.70 -29.42
N ALA A 201 -0.32 -9.51 -30.43
CA ALA A 201 0.63 -9.12 -31.47
C ALA A 201 0.13 -7.92 -32.29
N GLN A 202 -1.18 -7.65 -32.27
CA GLN A 202 -1.81 -6.46 -32.83
C GLN A 202 -2.88 -5.96 -31.85
N PRO A 203 -2.54 -5.08 -30.89
CA PRO A 203 -3.52 -4.52 -29.96
C PRO A 203 -4.54 -3.63 -30.67
N THR A 204 -5.81 -3.79 -30.35
CA THR A 204 -6.97 -3.16 -31.01
C THR A 204 -7.93 -2.47 -30.04
N GLN A 205 -7.97 -2.90 -28.77
CA GLN A 205 -8.93 -2.43 -27.76
C GLN A 205 -8.45 -1.13 -27.11
N ARG A 206 -8.52 -0.02 -27.86
CA ARG A 206 -8.03 1.28 -27.40
C ARG A 206 -9.00 1.96 -26.43
N TYR A 207 -8.45 2.54 -25.37
CA TYR A 207 -9.18 3.25 -24.32
C TYR A 207 -10.13 4.32 -24.88
N MET A 208 -11.40 4.26 -24.45
CA MET A 208 -12.50 5.15 -24.85
C MET A 208 -12.79 5.19 -26.36
N ALA A 209 -12.40 4.13 -27.09
CA ALA A 209 -12.78 3.88 -28.47
C ALA A 209 -13.30 2.43 -28.60
N GLU A 210 -12.45 1.49 -29.02
CA GLU A 210 -12.79 0.07 -29.12
C GLU A 210 -12.97 -0.58 -27.73
N TRP A 211 -12.37 -0.01 -26.68
CA TRP A 211 -12.64 -0.31 -25.27
C TRP A 211 -13.41 0.85 -24.63
N SER A 212 -14.74 0.79 -24.70
CA SER A 212 -15.66 1.84 -24.26
C SER A 212 -16.13 1.71 -22.80
N ASN A 213 -15.72 0.66 -22.10
CA ASN A 213 -16.12 0.33 -20.72
C ASN A 213 -14.91 -0.01 -19.83
N PRO A 214 -14.02 0.96 -19.56
CA PRO A 214 -12.98 0.80 -18.53
C PRO A 214 -13.59 0.72 -17.12
N ASP A 215 -12.85 0.10 -16.20
CA ASP A 215 -13.05 0.23 -14.76
C ASP A 215 -13.11 1.73 -14.37
N VAL A 216 -14.00 2.10 -13.44
CA VAL A 216 -14.39 3.50 -13.22
C VAL A 216 -13.26 4.32 -12.59
N GLN A 217 -12.40 3.68 -11.79
CA GLN A 217 -11.19 4.32 -11.26
C GLN A 217 -10.01 4.32 -12.28
N TYR A 218 -10.17 3.73 -13.48
CA TYR A 218 -9.11 3.69 -14.50
C TYR A 218 -9.23 4.86 -15.49
N LYS A 219 -8.59 5.97 -15.13
CA LYS A 219 -8.55 7.18 -15.95
C LYS A 219 -7.12 7.71 -16.14
N PRO A 220 -6.46 7.42 -17.29
CA PRO A 220 -5.25 8.13 -17.71
C PRO A 220 -5.51 9.63 -17.89
N VAL A 221 -4.45 10.45 -17.79
CA VAL A 221 -4.55 11.89 -18.05
C VAL A 221 -4.64 12.19 -19.54
N GLU A 222 -5.38 13.22 -19.92
CA GLU A 222 -5.70 13.58 -21.32
C GLU A 222 -4.41 13.86 -22.13
N SER A 223 -3.38 14.37 -21.47
CA SER A 223 -2.04 14.58 -22.02
C SER A 223 -1.28 13.29 -22.38
N LEU A 224 -1.73 12.10 -21.98
CA LEU A 224 -1.26 10.80 -22.47
C LEU A 224 -2.16 10.21 -23.58
N LEU A 225 -3.32 10.81 -23.84
CA LEU A 225 -4.33 10.34 -24.79
C LEU A 225 -4.31 11.11 -26.13
N SER A 226 -3.58 12.22 -26.20
CA SER A 226 -3.48 13.11 -27.37
C SER A 226 -2.04 13.51 -27.68
N GLU A 227 -1.74 13.66 -28.97
CA GLU A 227 -0.49 14.18 -29.52
C GLU A 227 -0.40 15.73 -29.43
N PRO A 228 0.78 16.34 -29.65
CA PRO A 228 0.95 17.80 -29.60
C PRO A 228 0.09 18.61 -30.58
N ASP A 229 -0.43 17.98 -31.63
CA ASP A 229 -1.36 18.59 -32.59
C ASP A 229 -2.85 18.38 -32.24
N GLY A 230 -3.14 17.77 -31.09
CA GLY A 230 -4.48 17.50 -30.59
C GLY A 230 -5.15 16.24 -31.14
N LYS A 231 -4.51 15.49 -32.05
CA LYS A 231 -5.05 14.20 -32.52
C LYS A 231 -4.96 13.13 -31.41
N PRO A 232 -5.90 12.15 -31.36
CA PRO A 232 -5.82 11.07 -30.40
C PRO A 232 -4.58 10.19 -30.62
N THR A 233 -3.84 9.90 -29.54
CA THR A 233 -2.72 8.94 -29.58
C THR A 233 -3.24 7.54 -29.93
N THR A 234 -2.60 6.91 -30.93
CA THR A 234 -2.88 5.53 -31.37
C THR A 234 -1.65 4.61 -31.27
N ALA A 235 -0.47 5.19 -31.13
CA ALA A 235 0.77 4.55 -30.70
C ALA A 235 1.71 5.65 -30.20
N ILE A 236 2.54 5.37 -29.19
CA ILE A 236 3.57 6.32 -28.75
C ILE A 236 4.86 6.06 -29.53
N ARG A 237 5.63 7.11 -29.81
CA ARG A 237 7.02 6.98 -30.28
C ARG A 237 7.93 6.86 -29.05
N ILE A 238 8.83 5.88 -29.04
CA ILE A 238 9.69 5.57 -27.89
C ILE A 238 11.11 5.23 -28.35
N CYS A 239 12.12 5.58 -27.56
CA CYS A 239 13.51 5.17 -27.79
C CYS A 239 13.63 3.64 -27.92
N ARG A 240 14.38 3.16 -28.91
CA ARG A 240 14.36 1.76 -29.37
C ARG A 240 14.65 0.73 -28.27
N GLU A 241 15.56 1.04 -27.35
CA GLU A 241 15.98 0.13 -26.28
C GLU A 241 14.83 -0.16 -25.31
N GLU A 242 14.01 0.85 -25.02
CA GLU A 242 12.90 0.76 -24.07
C GLU A 242 11.74 -0.10 -24.60
N ALA A 243 11.65 -0.28 -25.92
CA ALA A 243 10.65 -1.10 -26.56
C ALA A 243 11.01 -2.60 -26.60
N SER A 244 12.20 -2.99 -26.12
CA SER A 244 12.55 -4.41 -26.04
C SER A 244 11.61 -5.16 -25.10
N THR A 245 11.05 -6.25 -25.62
CA THR A 245 10.12 -7.12 -24.90
C THR A 245 10.81 -8.27 -24.18
N SER A 246 12.13 -8.46 -24.34
CA SER A 246 12.86 -9.60 -23.78
C SER A 246 12.71 -9.68 -22.25
N GLU A 247 12.61 -10.89 -21.70
CA GLU A 247 12.64 -11.13 -20.25
C GLU A 247 14.07 -11.10 -19.70
N LEU A 248 15.03 -11.54 -20.52
CA LEU A 248 16.43 -11.65 -20.17
C LEU A 248 17.29 -10.93 -21.21
N GLY A 249 18.10 -9.98 -20.78
CA GLY A 249 19.09 -9.29 -21.60
C GLY A 249 20.51 -9.70 -21.21
N HIS A 250 21.50 -8.97 -21.72
CA HIS A 250 22.92 -9.31 -21.56
C HIS A 250 23.71 -8.16 -20.95
N VAL A 251 24.61 -8.51 -20.02
CA VAL A 251 25.48 -7.54 -19.35
C VAL A 251 26.48 -6.95 -20.36
N TYR A 252 26.25 -5.68 -20.70
CA TYR A 252 26.97 -4.88 -21.67
C TYR A 252 28.12 -4.09 -21.02
N THR A 253 29.25 -4.03 -21.73
CA THR A 253 30.39 -3.16 -21.41
C THR A 253 30.65 -2.20 -22.55
N SER A 254 30.74 -0.91 -22.26
CA SER A 254 31.19 0.13 -23.19
C SER A 254 32.70 0.25 -23.33
N GLY A 255 33.48 -0.38 -22.44
CA GLY A 255 34.92 -0.21 -22.30
C GLY A 255 35.32 1.03 -21.47
N ARG A 256 34.37 1.86 -21.04
CA ARG A 256 34.63 3.09 -20.29
C ARG A 256 34.88 2.80 -18.81
N THR A 257 36.14 2.76 -18.40
CA THR A 257 36.54 2.48 -16.99
C THR A 257 37.10 3.70 -16.24
N LYS A 258 37.26 4.84 -16.92
CA LYS A 258 37.75 6.10 -16.34
C LYS A 258 36.88 7.26 -16.82
N ALA A 259 36.64 8.24 -15.95
CA ALA A 259 36.01 9.49 -16.34
C ALA A 259 36.92 10.27 -17.31
N PRO A 260 36.36 11.03 -18.27
CA PRO A 260 37.12 11.98 -19.08
C PRO A 260 37.69 13.11 -18.22
N GLY A 261 38.68 13.82 -18.76
CA GLY A 261 39.20 15.06 -18.18
C GLY A 261 38.13 16.15 -18.09
N ARG A 262 38.34 17.12 -17.19
CA ARG A 262 37.37 18.21 -16.94
C ARG A 262 37.07 19.04 -18.20
N ASP A 263 38.08 19.19 -19.05
CA ASP A 263 38.07 20.07 -20.23
C ASP A 263 37.97 19.27 -21.55
N ASP A 264 37.75 17.95 -21.46
CA ASP A 264 37.56 17.07 -22.61
C ASP A 264 36.22 17.33 -23.31
N LYS A 265 36.21 17.34 -24.64
CA LYS A 265 34.96 17.41 -25.42
C LYS A 265 34.18 16.11 -25.31
N LEU A 266 33.02 16.18 -24.67
CA LEU A 266 32.09 15.04 -24.53
C LEU A 266 31.37 14.75 -25.87
N PRO A 267 31.07 13.47 -26.17
CA PRO A 267 30.50 13.07 -27.45
C PRO A 267 29.05 13.55 -27.62
N GLY A 268 28.72 14.10 -28.79
CA GLY A 268 27.35 14.53 -29.14
C GLY A 268 26.88 15.83 -28.46
N GLY A 269 27.79 16.63 -27.88
CA GLY A 269 27.45 17.89 -27.24
C GLY A 269 26.80 17.77 -25.85
N ARG A 270 26.77 16.56 -25.27
CA ARG A 270 26.26 16.32 -23.90
C ARG A 270 27.08 17.04 -22.83
N THR A 271 26.44 17.47 -21.75
CA THR A 271 27.08 18.22 -20.65
C THR A 271 27.58 17.34 -19.50
N SER A 272 27.22 16.06 -19.50
CA SER A 272 27.58 15.09 -18.45
C SER A 272 28.35 13.91 -19.08
N PRO A 273 29.41 13.39 -18.44
CA PRO A 273 30.15 12.25 -18.98
C PRO A 273 29.26 11.02 -19.22
N PRO A 274 29.49 10.24 -20.29
CA PRO A 274 28.82 8.95 -20.49
C PRO A 274 29.04 8.00 -19.31
N PRO A 275 28.08 7.10 -18.99
CA PRO A 275 28.23 6.09 -17.97
C PRO A 275 29.52 5.27 -18.12
N LEU A 276 30.18 5.06 -16.98
CA LEU A 276 31.29 4.14 -16.84
C LEU A 276 30.77 2.73 -16.53
N ASP A 277 31.47 1.72 -17.01
CA ASP A 277 31.15 0.33 -16.71
C ASP A 277 31.51 0.03 -15.25
N LYS A 278 30.51 -0.43 -14.49
CA LYS A 278 30.68 -0.80 -13.07
C LYS A 278 31.52 -2.08 -12.95
N PRO A 279 32.17 -2.36 -11.80
CA PRO A 279 32.91 -3.61 -11.57
C PRO A 279 32.09 -4.87 -11.90
N PHE A 280 30.79 -4.85 -11.58
CA PHE A 280 29.84 -5.91 -11.97
C PHE A 280 29.80 -6.14 -13.49
N ALA A 281 29.61 -5.08 -14.30
CA ALA A 281 29.55 -5.19 -15.76
C ALA A 281 30.85 -5.70 -16.37
N LEU A 282 32.00 -5.30 -15.80
CA LEU A 282 33.32 -5.75 -16.24
C LEU A 282 33.57 -7.23 -15.92
N GLN A 283 33.06 -7.72 -14.79
CA GLN A 283 33.20 -9.11 -14.35
C GLN A 283 32.24 -10.06 -15.08
N HIS A 284 30.97 -9.66 -15.23
CA HIS A 284 29.88 -10.50 -15.73
C HIS A 284 29.54 -10.27 -17.21
N LYS A 285 30.48 -9.74 -18.00
CA LYS A 285 30.26 -9.34 -19.40
C LYS A 285 29.67 -10.48 -20.25
N GLY A 286 28.50 -10.23 -20.84
CA GLY A 286 27.78 -11.19 -21.69
C GLY A 286 26.95 -12.23 -20.93
N GLU A 287 26.99 -12.25 -19.60
CA GLU A 287 26.05 -13.04 -18.80
C GLU A 287 24.62 -12.49 -18.92
N ARG A 288 23.63 -13.36 -18.63
CA ARG A 288 22.21 -13.02 -18.74
C ARG A 288 21.73 -12.32 -17.46
N VAL A 289 20.88 -11.29 -17.61
CA VAL A 289 20.31 -10.53 -16.49
C VAL A 289 18.80 -10.29 -16.71
N SER A 290 17.99 -10.36 -15.64
CA SER A 290 16.53 -10.16 -15.72
C SER A 290 16.17 -8.70 -15.99
N CYS A 291 15.42 -8.45 -17.06
CA CYS A 291 15.11 -7.11 -17.56
C CYS A 291 14.12 -6.33 -16.68
N ASP A 292 13.59 -6.93 -15.62
CA ASP A 292 12.84 -6.29 -14.55
C ASP A 292 13.69 -6.00 -13.31
N THR A 293 15.02 -5.87 -13.46
CA THR A 293 15.94 -5.47 -12.39
C THR A 293 16.63 -4.14 -12.67
N ARG A 294 17.02 -3.42 -11.62
CA ARG A 294 18.00 -2.33 -11.66
C ARG A 294 19.32 -2.76 -12.28
N ALA A 295 19.74 -3.99 -12.02
CA ALA A 295 20.98 -4.56 -12.55
C ALA A 295 20.96 -4.59 -14.09
N ALA A 296 19.81 -4.90 -14.69
CA ALA A 296 19.62 -4.78 -16.13
C ALA A 296 19.66 -3.31 -16.61
N LEU A 297 18.85 -2.40 -16.05
CA LEU A 297 18.83 -1.00 -16.53
C LEU A 297 20.22 -0.35 -16.57
N GLU A 298 21.01 -0.54 -15.51
CA GLU A 298 22.32 0.09 -15.37
C GLU A 298 23.43 -0.60 -16.19
N ASN A 299 23.20 -1.82 -16.69
CA ASN A 299 24.26 -2.64 -17.30
C ASN A 299 23.85 -3.41 -18.58
N ALA A 300 22.63 -3.25 -19.13
CA ALA A 300 22.17 -3.97 -20.33
C ALA A 300 21.51 -3.02 -21.36
N VAL A 301 21.85 -3.18 -22.63
CA VAL A 301 21.33 -2.35 -23.75
C VAL A 301 20.06 -2.94 -24.40
N ASP A 302 19.78 -4.21 -24.13
CA ASP A 302 18.70 -5.01 -24.73
C ASP A 302 17.51 -5.24 -23.79
N CYS A 303 17.50 -4.62 -22.60
CA CYS A 303 16.42 -4.73 -21.61
C CYS A 303 15.47 -3.52 -21.63
N GLY A 304 14.28 -3.73 -22.21
CA GLY A 304 13.21 -2.72 -22.29
C GLY A 304 12.07 -2.92 -21.30
N CYS A 305 11.03 -2.11 -21.46
CA CYS A 305 9.83 -2.08 -20.65
C CYS A 305 8.89 -3.29 -20.85
N GLY A 306 9.23 -4.30 -21.65
CA GLY A 306 8.38 -5.49 -21.84
C GLY A 306 7.23 -5.27 -22.83
N VAL A 307 6.37 -6.29 -22.97
CA VAL A 307 5.23 -6.27 -23.91
C VAL A 307 4.25 -5.16 -23.53
N GLY A 308 3.89 -4.31 -24.51
CA GLY A 308 3.08 -3.11 -24.27
C GLY A 308 3.66 -2.14 -23.24
N LEU A 309 4.97 -2.23 -22.94
CA LEU A 309 5.68 -1.45 -21.91
C LEU A 309 5.23 -1.75 -20.46
N GLU A 310 4.69 -2.94 -20.17
CA GLU A 310 4.09 -3.27 -18.87
C GLU A 310 5.02 -3.26 -17.64
N ARG A 311 6.34 -3.26 -17.84
CA ARG A 311 7.34 -3.07 -16.76
C ARG A 311 7.57 -1.59 -16.42
N CYS A 312 6.86 -0.67 -17.07
CA CYS A 312 7.09 0.77 -16.93
C CYS A 312 5.78 1.56 -16.70
N ILE A 313 5.90 2.69 -16.00
CA ILE A 313 4.84 3.66 -15.74
C ILE A 313 4.96 4.81 -16.75
N PRO A 314 3.86 5.30 -17.36
CA PRO A 314 3.89 6.52 -18.17
C PRO A 314 4.03 7.79 -17.32
N ASN A 315 4.46 8.87 -17.96
CA ASN A 315 4.64 10.20 -17.37
C ASN A 315 4.38 11.26 -18.45
N ASP A 316 3.61 12.31 -18.15
CA ASP A 316 3.22 13.32 -19.13
C ASP A 316 4.26 14.42 -19.42
N GLY A 317 5.49 14.31 -18.89
CA GLY A 317 6.59 15.23 -19.19
C GLY A 317 8.00 14.70 -18.94
N ASN A 318 8.96 15.63 -18.87
CA ASN A 318 10.40 15.37 -18.69
C ASN A 318 10.85 15.46 -17.21
N GLY A 319 9.97 15.16 -16.25
CA GLY A 319 10.24 15.36 -14.82
C GLY A 319 9.15 14.80 -13.92
N GLU A 320 8.76 15.54 -12.89
CA GLU A 320 7.62 15.22 -12.01
C GLU A 320 6.28 15.45 -12.74
N GLY A 321 6.01 14.62 -13.74
CA GLY A 321 4.76 14.65 -14.52
C GLY A 321 3.71 13.66 -14.02
N ASN A 322 2.59 13.65 -14.72
CA ASN A 322 1.33 13.04 -14.33
C ASN A 322 1.03 11.80 -15.16
N ALA A 323 0.15 10.94 -14.67
CA ALA A 323 -0.23 9.72 -15.37
C ALA A 323 -1.72 9.39 -15.30
N PHE A 324 -2.34 9.52 -14.12
CA PHE A 324 -3.71 9.08 -13.88
C PHE A 324 -4.51 10.11 -13.05
N TYR A 325 -5.84 9.98 -13.07
CA TYR A 325 -6.75 10.67 -12.17
C TYR A 325 -7.14 9.76 -11.01
N PHE A 326 -6.87 10.19 -9.78
CA PHE A 326 -7.39 9.54 -8.56
C PHE A 326 -7.44 10.55 -7.39
N PRO A 327 -8.22 10.25 -6.33
CA PRO A 327 -8.39 11.16 -5.19
C PRO A 327 -7.06 11.54 -4.52
N ASN A 328 -6.95 12.81 -4.13
CA ASN A 328 -5.76 13.33 -3.43
C ASN A 328 -5.51 12.71 -2.04
N LYS A 329 -6.59 12.25 -1.43
CA LYS A 329 -6.70 11.59 -0.13
C LYS A 329 -7.62 10.37 -0.28
N MET A 330 -7.61 9.45 0.68
CA MET A 330 -8.56 8.34 0.65
C MET A 330 -9.99 8.85 0.91
N PRO A 331 -11.03 8.43 0.15
CA PRO A 331 -12.40 8.82 0.42
C PRO A 331 -12.86 8.36 1.81
N LEU A 332 -13.74 9.14 2.44
CA LEU A 332 -14.27 8.89 3.78
C LEU A 332 -15.43 7.88 3.71
N GLY A 333 -15.08 6.64 3.37
CA GLY A 333 -16.04 5.58 3.05
C GLY A 333 -16.52 5.63 1.60
N PRO A 334 -17.17 4.56 1.11
CA PRO A 334 -17.64 4.45 -0.28
C PRO A 334 -18.76 5.46 -0.62
N GLY A 335 -19.40 6.06 0.38
CA GLY A 335 -20.45 7.07 0.21
C GLY A 335 -19.97 8.50 -0.02
N PHE A 336 -18.68 8.79 0.21
CA PHE A 336 -18.10 10.14 0.08
C PHE A 336 -16.88 10.15 -0.86
N PRO A 337 -17.08 10.05 -2.19
CA PRO A 337 -16.01 10.24 -3.15
C PRO A 337 -15.46 11.68 -3.04
N LEU A 338 -14.15 11.79 -2.88
CA LEU A 338 -13.42 13.05 -3.00
C LEU A 338 -13.13 13.34 -4.47
N ASP A 339 -12.97 14.62 -4.81
CA ASP A 339 -12.69 15.07 -6.18
C ASP A 339 -11.49 14.33 -6.82
N LEU A 340 -11.70 13.84 -8.04
CA LEU A 340 -10.65 13.23 -8.85
C LEU A 340 -9.66 14.30 -9.31
N ALA A 341 -8.49 14.33 -8.67
CA ALA A 341 -7.40 15.21 -9.09
C ALA A 341 -6.51 14.52 -10.13
N LYS A 342 -5.85 15.33 -10.97
CA LYS A 342 -4.76 14.88 -11.85
C LYS A 342 -3.53 14.57 -10.98
N GLN A 343 -2.97 13.36 -11.09
CA GLN A 343 -1.94 12.86 -10.18
C GLN A 343 -0.61 12.57 -10.88
N ARG A 344 0.46 12.85 -10.14
CA ARG A 344 1.84 12.48 -10.46
C ARG A 344 1.98 10.97 -10.65
N ALA A 345 2.80 10.58 -11.63
CA ALA A 345 3.10 9.17 -11.91
C ALA A 345 3.65 8.46 -10.66
N GLU A 346 4.48 9.15 -9.86
CA GLU A 346 5.07 8.65 -8.62
C GLU A 346 4.06 8.37 -7.49
N ARG A 347 2.79 8.79 -7.62
CA ARG A 347 1.73 8.51 -6.62
C ARG A 347 0.88 7.29 -6.98
N TRP A 348 1.04 6.70 -8.17
CA TRP A 348 0.21 5.59 -8.67
C TRP A 348 0.22 4.38 -7.74
N TYR A 349 1.37 3.75 -7.52
CA TYR A 349 1.46 2.60 -6.61
C TYR A 349 1.23 2.95 -5.13
N PRO A 350 1.69 4.10 -4.59
CA PRO A 350 1.31 4.54 -3.24
C PRO A 350 -0.19 4.61 -2.99
N TYR A 351 -1.01 5.03 -3.96
CA TYR A 351 -2.47 4.95 -3.86
C TYR A 351 -2.94 3.50 -3.72
N TRP A 352 -2.48 2.61 -4.59
CA TRP A 352 -2.90 1.21 -4.58
C TRP A 352 -2.38 0.40 -3.38
N TRP A 353 -1.20 0.70 -2.83
CA TRP A 353 -0.73 0.09 -1.57
C TRP A 353 -1.58 0.53 -0.36
N SER A 354 -2.11 1.76 -0.38
CA SER A 354 -3.07 2.22 0.63
C SER A 354 -4.41 1.48 0.52
N ARG A 355 -4.84 1.15 -0.71
CA ARG A 355 -6.01 0.29 -0.95
C ARG A 355 -5.76 -1.18 -0.54
N GLU A 356 -4.56 -1.72 -0.79
CA GLU A 356 -4.15 -3.05 -0.29
C GLU A 356 -4.26 -3.14 1.23
N ALA A 357 -3.73 -2.14 1.95
CA ALA A 357 -3.83 -2.06 3.41
C ALA A 357 -5.29 -2.06 3.90
N VAL A 358 -6.19 -1.36 3.20
CA VAL A 358 -7.63 -1.37 3.51
C VAL A 358 -8.26 -2.72 3.24
N HIS A 359 -8.09 -3.33 2.06
CA HIS A 359 -8.69 -4.64 1.79
C HIS A 359 -8.14 -5.76 2.70
N PHE A 360 -6.87 -5.67 3.14
CA PHE A 360 -6.30 -6.55 4.17
C PHE A 360 -6.95 -6.36 5.55
N LEU A 361 -7.28 -5.13 5.95
CA LEU A 361 -7.98 -4.84 7.21
C LEU A 361 -9.47 -5.19 7.12
N ASP A 362 -10.11 -4.97 5.98
CA ASP A 362 -11.52 -5.29 5.76
C ASP A 362 -11.76 -6.81 5.92
N ASP A 363 -10.92 -7.64 5.29
CA ASP A 363 -10.90 -9.10 5.49
C ASP A 363 -10.66 -9.51 6.96
N LEU A 364 -9.74 -8.82 7.65
CA LEU A 364 -9.46 -9.09 9.07
C LEU A 364 -10.70 -8.88 9.95
N PHE A 365 -11.52 -7.86 9.66
CA PHE A 365 -12.68 -7.52 10.48
C PHE A 365 -14.00 -8.16 9.99
N ASP A 366 -14.18 -8.40 8.69
CA ASP A 366 -15.41 -8.99 8.15
C ASP A 366 -15.48 -10.51 8.33
N GLU A 367 -14.36 -11.21 8.20
CA GLU A 367 -14.24 -12.61 8.63
C GLU A 367 -13.99 -12.72 10.16
N ASP A 368 -13.99 -11.58 10.89
CA ASP A 368 -13.73 -11.43 12.34
C ASP A 368 -12.57 -12.33 12.80
N ARG A 369 -11.44 -12.20 12.11
CA ARG A 369 -10.26 -13.04 12.28
C ARG A 369 -9.58 -12.74 13.62
N ASP A 370 -8.71 -13.65 14.04
CA ASP A 370 -7.82 -13.41 15.19
C ASP A 370 -7.01 -12.14 14.93
N PHE A 371 -7.26 -11.08 15.71
CA PHE A 371 -6.69 -9.76 15.46
C PHE A 371 -5.15 -9.74 15.43
N ARG A 372 -4.48 -10.72 16.05
CA ARG A 372 -3.00 -10.88 15.97
C ARG A 372 -2.52 -11.06 14.53
N GLN A 373 -3.39 -11.47 13.61
CA GLN A 373 -3.11 -11.57 12.19
C GLN A 373 -2.89 -10.21 11.51
N ILE A 374 -3.22 -9.07 12.15
CA ILE A 374 -2.79 -7.75 11.67
C ILE A 374 -1.25 -7.62 11.57
N LEU A 375 -0.51 -8.36 12.41
CA LEU A 375 0.97 -8.41 12.41
C LEU A 375 1.55 -9.75 11.93
N THR A 376 0.72 -10.78 11.73
CA THR A 376 1.18 -12.16 11.46
C THR A 376 0.48 -12.86 10.30
N GLY A 377 -0.53 -12.23 9.69
CA GLY A 377 -1.26 -12.74 8.53
C GLY A 377 -0.39 -12.75 7.28
N ARG A 378 -0.42 -13.85 6.52
CA ARG A 378 0.40 -14.00 5.30
C ARG A 378 -0.36 -13.63 4.03
N GLN A 379 -1.69 -13.48 4.12
CA GLN A 379 -2.53 -13.05 3.00
C GLN A 379 -2.30 -11.58 2.59
N SER A 380 -2.84 -11.22 1.44
CA SER A 380 -3.13 -9.83 1.04
C SER A 380 -4.19 -9.81 -0.07
N PHE A 381 -4.55 -8.62 -0.55
CA PHE A 381 -5.45 -8.43 -1.68
C PHE A 381 -4.76 -7.62 -2.76
N VAL A 382 -4.89 -8.05 -4.02
CA VAL A 382 -4.29 -7.37 -5.17
C VAL A 382 -5.33 -7.11 -6.25
N ASN A 383 -5.17 -5.98 -6.92
CA ASN A 383 -5.86 -5.61 -8.16
C ASN A 383 -4.81 -5.48 -9.29
N GLY A 384 -5.23 -5.03 -10.47
CA GLY A 384 -4.39 -4.87 -11.66
C GLY A 384 -3.07 -4.11 -11.44
N PRO A 385 -3.10 -2.88 -10.92
CA PRO A 385 -1.90 -2.12 -10.57
C PRO A 385 -0.99 -2.81 -9.54
N LEU A 386 -1.55 -3.48 -8.53
CA LEU A 386 -0.74 -4.24 -7.57
C LEU A 386 -0.14 -5.49 -8.21
N ALA A 387 -0.85 -6.14 -9.13
CA ALA A 387 -0.35 -7.26 -9.89
C ALA A 387 0.79 -6.87 -10.85
N GLN A 388 0.73 -5.67 -11.43
CA GLN A 388 1.85 -5.06 -12.14
C GLN A 388 3.02 -4.78 -11.18
N PHE A 389 2.74 -4.14 -10.05
CA PHE A 389 3.74 -3.76 -9.06
C PHE A 389 4.56 -4.96 -8.55
N TYR A 390 3.89 -6.01 -8.06
CA TYR A 390 4.58 -7.16 -7.48
C TYR A 390 5.27 -8.07 -8.50
N ARG A 391 4.82 -8.10 -9.76
CA ARG A 391 5.50 -8.88 -10.82
C ARG A 391 6.78 -8.23 -11.33
N THR A 392 6.77 -6.91 -11.53
CA THR A 392 7.83 -6.24 -12.29
C THR A 392 8.42 -5.04 -11.54
N ILE A 393 7.58 -4.11 -11.09
CA ILE A 393 8.05 -2.82 -10.57
C ILE A 393 8.82 -2.96 -9.26
N GLN A 394 8.36 -3.78 -8.31
CA GLN A 394 9.09 -4.05 -7.08
C GLN A 394 10.45 -4.69 -7.38
N ARG A 395 10.48 -5.69 -8.29
CA ARG A 395 11.72 -6.34 -8.72
C ARG A 395 12.72 -5.33 -9.27
N THR A 396 12.27 -4.26 -9.93
CA THR A 396 13.16 -3.22 -10.48
C THR A 396 13.91 -2.43 -9.40
N ASN A 397 13.50 -2.50 -8.13
CA ASN A 397 14.27 -1.90 -7.05
C ASN A 397 15.58 -2.68 -6.77
N CYS A 398 15.57 -4.02 -6.93
CA CYS A 398 16.78 -4.85 -6.91
C CYS A 398 17.36 -4.94 -8.33
N CYS A 399 18.66 -5.10 -8.55
CA CYS A 399 19.73 -5.21 -7.57
C CYS A 399 20.79 -4.15 -7.90
N GLY A 400 21.11 -3.30 -6.92
CA GLY A 400 22.15 -2.29 -6.98
C GLY A 400 23.38 -2.77 -6.21
N PRO A 401 23.56 -2.39 -4.94
CA PRO A 401 24.68 -2.88 -4.13
C PRO A 401 24.62 -4.39 -3.87
N GLU A 402 23.45 -5.02 -3.95
CA GLU A 402 23.22 -6.46 -3.74
C GLU A 402 24.02 -7.34 -4.73
N THR A 403 24.28 -6.83 -5.94
CA THR A 403 25.11 -7.49 -6.96
C THR A 403 26.53 -7.79 -6.46
N SER A 404 27.04 -6.96 -5.52
CA SER A 404 28.36 -7.15 -4.89
C SER A 404 28.39 -8.29 -3.87
N PHE A 405 27.24 -8.89 -3.58
CA PHE A 405 27.04 -10.04 -2.68
C PHE A 405 26.44 -11.24 -3.45
N GLY A 406 26.54 -11.23 -4.78
CA GLY A 406 26.08 -12.31 -5.66
C GLY A 406 24.55 -12.39 -5.83
N MET A 407 23.79 -11.37 -5.42
CA MET A 407 22.35 -11.32 -5.63
C MET A 407 22.02 -10.37 -6.80
N ASN A 408 21.71 -10.97 -7.96
CA ASN A 408 21.43 -10.26 -9.22
C ASN A 408 19.93 -10.15 -9.53
N GLU A 409 19.08 -10.88 -8.80
CA GLU A 409 17.62 -10.75 -8.73
C GLU A 409 17.14 -11.06 -7.30
N GLU A 410 15.92 -10.65 -6.91
CA GLU A 410 15.39 -10.96 -5.57
C GLU A 410 15.18 -12.48 -5.38
N LEU A 411 16.00 -13.11 -4.53
CA LEU A 411 16.00 -14.56 -4.29
C LEU A 411 14.85 -15.03 -3.39
N SER A 412 14.37 -14.18 -2.48
CA SER A 412 13.28 -14.49 -1.54
C SER A 412 12.52 -13.20 -1.17
N PRO A 413 11.66 -12.70 -2.07
CA PRO A 413 10.99 -11.40 -1.89
C PRO A 413 9.92 -11.43 -0.78
N LEU A 414 9.51 -10.24 -0.32
CA LEU A 414 8.43 -10.07 0.66
C LEU A 414 7.03 -10.43 0.12
N PHE A 415 6.91 -10.49 -1.20
CA PHE A 415 5.74 -10.99 -1.94
C PHE A 415 6.29 -11.82 -3.11
N ASP A 416 6.04 -13.13 -3.17
CA ASP A 416 6.45 -14.00 -4.28
C ASP A 416 5.62 -13.67 -5.54
N PRO A 417 6.23 -13.22 -6.64
CA PRO A 417 5.54 -12.91 -7.90
C PRO A 417 4.69 -14.06 -8.45
N LYS A 418 5.02 -15.32 -8.10
CA LYS A 418 4.26 -16.52 -8.50
C LYS A 418 2.85 -16.56 -7.92
N ASN A 419 2.63 -15.89 -6.79
CA ASN A 419 1.34 -15.90 -6.08
C ASN A 419 0.41 -14.77 -6.57
N VAL A 420 0.82 -13.98 -7.57
CA VAL A 420 0.06 -12.86 -8.13
C VAL A 420 -0.90 -13.33 -9.23
N PRO A 421 -2.24 -13.26 -9.08
CA PRO A 421 -3.23 -13.89 -9.97
C PRO A 421 -3.08 -13.51 -11.45
N ALA A 422 -2.73 -14.50 -12.29
CA ALA A 422 -2.26 -14.33 -13.67
C ALA A 422 -3.23 -13.61 -14.63
N ASP A 423 -4.53 -13.59 -14.29
CA ASP A 423 -5.59 -12.91 -15.02
C ASP A 423 -5.57 -11.37 -14.88
N LEU A 424 -5.01 -10.86 -13.77
CA LEU A 424 -4.94 -9.42 -13.51
C LEU A 424 -3.89 -8.73 -14.40
N MET A 425 -4.36 -7.73 -15.14
CA MET A 425 -3.60 -6.79 -15.98
C MET A 425 -3.68 -5.39 -15.34
N PRO A 426 -2.82 -4.43 -15.71
CA PRO A 426 -2.89 -3.05 -15.18
C PRO A 426 -4.26 -2.34 -15.33
N HIS A 427 -5.17 -2.86 -16.17
CA HIS A 427 -6.51 -2.31 -16.39
C HIS A 427 -7.57 -2.69 -15.34
N ASP A 428 -7.27 -3.65 -14.44
CA ASP A 428 -8.20 -4.16 -13.41
C ASP A 428 -8.12 -3.37 -12.09
N VAL A 429 -8.50 -2.10 -12.06
CA VAL A 429 -8.38 -1.30 -10.82
C VAL A 429 -9.49 -1.57 -9.80
N ASP A 430 -10.68 -1.95 -10.28
CA ASP A 430 -11.87 -2.22 -9.47
C ASP A 430 -11.97 -3.72 -9.12
N THR A 431 -11.30 -4.60 -9.86
CA THR A 431 -11.29 -6.05 -9.59
C THR A 431 -10.20 -6.44 -8.58
N TRP A 432 -10.62 -6.81 -7.37
CA TRP A 432 -9.74 -7.31 -6.31
C TRP A 432 -9.74 -8.84 -6.22
N ARG A 433 -8.57 -9.41 -5.89
CA ARG A 433 -8.35 -10.84 -5.68
C ARG A 433 -7.64 -11.08 -4.35
N LEU A 434 -8.11 -12.05 -3.58
CA LEU A 434 -7.39 -12.59 -2.42
C LEU A 434 -6.14 -13.33 -2.91
N VAL A 435 -5.00 -13.03 -2.30
CA VAL A 435 -3.77 -13.84 -2.33
C VAL A 435 -3.61 -14.42 -0.93
N SER A 436 -3.84 -15.72 -0.77
CA SER A 436 -3.90 -16.39 0.54
C SER A 436 -2.55 -16.43 1.27
N ASP A 437 -1.45 -16.38 0.52
CA ASP A 437 -0.09 -16.36 1.05
C ASP A 437 0.82 -15.51 0.14
N ARG A 438 1.43 -14.47 0.68
CA ARG A 438 2.42 -13.64 -0.02
C ARG A 438 3.81 -14.27 -0.07
N GLY A 439 4.14 -15.23 0.79
CA GLY A 439 5.50 -15.79 0.88
C GLY A 439 5.98 -15.98 2.33
N PRO A 440 7.18 -16.55 2.54
CA PRO A 440 7.65 -16.90 3.88
C PRO A 440 7.81 -15.67 4.80
N HIS A 441 8.27 -14.55 4.23
CA HIS A 441 8.58 -13.30 4.93
C HIS A 441 7.36 -12.38 5.19
N ALA A 442 6.14 -12.86 4.96
CA ALA A 442 4.92 -12.08 5.09
C ALA A 442 4.48 -11.94 6.57
N ALA A 443 4.35 -10.70 7.06
CA ALA A 443 4.08 -10.39 8.46
C ALA A 443 2.95 -9.36 8.63
N GLY A 444 1.75 -9.70 8.15
CA GLY A 444 0.59 -8.83 8.15
C GLY A 444 0.88 -7.47 7.50
N ILE A 445 0.43 -6.39 8.13
CA ILE A 445 0.66 -5.03 7.66
C ILE A 445 2.15 -4.65 7.60
N LEU A 446 3.01 -5.30 8.42
CA LEU A 446 4.41 -4.93 8.62
C LEU A 446 5.30 -5.09 7.38
N THR A 447 4.88 -5.92 6.43
CA THR A 447 5.57 -6.12 5.14
C THR A 447 4.72 -5.73 3.94
N THR A 448 3.71 -4.87 4.14
CA THR A 448 3.06 -4.18 3.01
C THR A 448 3.93 -2.99 2.56
N PRO A 449 4.00 -2.68 1.25
CA PRO A 449 4.78 -1.56 0.75
C PRO A 449 4.37 -0.22 1.36
N MET A 450 3.07 -0.02 1.62
CA MET A 450 2.56 1.20 2.27
C MET A 450 3.18 1.39 3.65
N PHE A 451 3.24 0.35 4.47
CA PHE A 451 3.87 0.41 5.79
C PHE A 451 5.38 0.62 5.68
N LEU A 452 6.06 -0.17 4.84
CA LEU A 452 7.52 -0.15 4.70
C LEU A 452 8.06 1.18 4.17
N GLN A 453 7.33 1.84 3.26
CA GLN A 453 7.68 3.15 2.70
C GLN A 453 7.23 4.31 3.60
N LYS A 454 6.08 4.19 4.30
CA LYS A 454 5.65 5.18 5.30
C LYS A 454 6.62 5.27 6.46
N TYR A 455 7.11 4.11 6.91
CA TYR A 455 8.07 3.96 7.99
C TYR A 455 9.39 3.48 7.40
N ALA A 456 10.06 4.34 6.63
CA ALA A 456 11.27 3.99 5.89
C ALA A 456 12.37 3.34 6.75
N THR A 457 12.70 3.91 7.92
CA THR A 457 13.79 3.36 8.76
C THR A 457 13.32 2.26 9.72
N ALA A 458 14.19 1.29 9.99
CA ALA A 458 13.95 0.22 10.97
C ALA A 458 13.49 0.74 12.35
N ARG A 459 14.05 1.86 12.81
CA ARG A 459 13.62 2.54 14.06
C ARG A 459 12.22 3.16 13.94
N ALA A 460 11.85 3.74 12.80
CA ALA A 460 10.50 4.25 12.57
C ALA A 460 9.46 3.12 12.56
N ARG A 461 9.80 1.97 11.96
CA ARG A 461 8.98 0.74 12.00
C ARG A 461 8.79 0.29 13.46
N ALA A 462 9.87 0.08 14.20
CA ALA A 462 9.82 -0.28 15.62
C ALA A 462 9.03 0.71 16.49
N ALA A 463 9.19 2.02 16.28
CA ALA A 463 8.48 3.05 17.03
C ALA A 463 6.95 3.00 16.79
N VAL A 464 6.49 2.72 15.56
CA VAL A 464 5.05 2.55 15.33
C VAL A 464 4.51 1.22 15.85
N LEU A 465 5.30 0.12 15.86
CA LEU A 465 4.89 -1.11 16.55
C LEU A 465 4.64 -0.84 18.05
N TYR A 466 5.59 -0.17 18.70
CA TYR A 466 5.53 0.17 20.12
C TYR A 466 4.34 1.09 20.46
N ASN A 467 3.97 2.00 19.55
CA ASN A 467 2.85 2.92 19.79
C ASN A 467 1.48 2.40 19.37
N ALA A 468 1.35 1.81 18.18
CA ALA A 468 0.05 1.37 17.66
C ALA A 468 -0.44 0.07 18.31
N PHE A 469 0.48 -0.82 18.72
CA PHE A 469 0.15 -2.16 19.18
C PHE A 469 0.56 -2.47 20.62
N LEU A 470 1.36 -1.62 21.28
CA LEU A 470 1.69 -1.75 22.71
C LEU A 470 1.38 -0.46 23.51
N CYS A 471 0.80 0.55 22.86
CA CYS A 471 0.35 1.83 23.44
C CYS A 471 1.42 2.64 24.21
N LYS A 472 2.69 2.31 24.02
CA LYS A 472 3.84 2.99 24.63
C LYS A 472 4.47 3.98 23.65
N SER A 473 5.41 4.80 24.12
CA SER A 473 6.17 5.71 23.26
C SER A 473 7.59 5.91 23.80
N PHE A 474 8.51 6.25 22.90
CA PHE A 474 9.87 6.62 23.26
C PHE A 474 9.90 8.14 23.48
N VAL A 475 10.00 8.55 24.74
CA VAL A 475 10.08 9.96 25.15
C VAL A 475 11.42 10.16 25.84
N ALA A 476 12.21 11.13 25.38
CA ALA A 476 13.47 11.48 26.03
C ALA A 476 13.21 12.33 27.27
N GLU A 477 13.66 11.88 28.43
CA GLU A 477 13.52 12.59 29.71
C GLU A 477 14.31 13.91 29.75
N ASN A 478 15.38 14.01 28.95
CA ASN A 478 16.26 15.17 28.86
C ASN A 478 16.55 15.51 27.39
N ALA A 479 16.38 16.78 27.01
CA ALA A 479 16.63 17.27 25.65
C ALA A 479 18.13 17.54 25.35
N GLN A 480 18.96 17.69 26.39
CA GLN A 480 20.41 17.89 26.25
C GLN A 480 21.14 16.56 26.40
N LEU A 481 21.80 16.12 25.33
CA LEU A 481 22.65 14.94 25.31
C LEU A 481 24.12 15.34 25.50
N THR A 482 24.81 14.69 26.43
CA THR A 482 26.25 14.86 26.61
C THR A 482 27.02 14.44 25.34
N PRO A 483 28.06 15.18 24.91
CA PRO A 483 28.94 14.74 23.84
C PRO A 483 29.52 13.34 24.13
N SER A 484 29.41 12.43 23.17
CA SER A 484 29.88 11.06 23.31
C SER A 484 30.26 10.47 21.95
N THR A 485 31.31 9.65 21.94
CA THR A 485 31.82 8.91 20.78
C THR A 485 31.30 7.47 20.70
N GLU A 486 30.56 6.98 21.71
CA GLU A 486 29.94 5.65 21.70
C GLU A 486 28.89 5.56 20.56
N PRO A 487 29.09 4.70 19.55
CA PRO A 487 28.13 4.51 18.47
C PRO A 487 26.90 3.68 18.91
N ASN A 488 27.04 2.80 19.89
CA ASN A 488 25.94 1.97 20.35
C ASN A 488 25.00 2.81 21.23
N LEU A 489 23.87 3.23 20.66
CA LEU A 489 22.87 4.03 21.36
C LEU A 489 22.27 3.32 22.59
N MET A 490 22.35 1.98 22.69
CA MET A 490 21.96 1.20 23.88
C MET A 490 22.95 1.34 25.05
N LYS A 491 24.14 1.92 24.81
CA LYS A 491 25.20 2.18 25.80
C LYS A 491 25.50 3.67 25.98
N ARG A 492 25.31 4.46 24.91
CA ARG A 492 25.61 5.90 24.86
C ARG A 492 24.83 6.66 25.94
N PRO A 493 25.52 7.40 26.84
CA PRO A 493 24.86 8.21 27.87
C PRO A 493 23.81 9.18 27.30
N GLY A 494 22.63 9.18 27.91
CA GLY A 494 21.46 9.96 27.51
C GLY A 494 20.59 9.29 26.44
N CYS A 495 21.08 8.23 25.78
CA CYS A 495 20.31 7.48 24.76
C CYS A 495 19.82 6.11 25.29
N GLN A 496 20.56 5.50 26.23
CA GLN A 496 20.41 4.09 26.59
C GLN A 496 19.00 3.72 27.06
N THR A 497 18.33 4.61 27.81
CA THR A 497 16.99 4.38 28.39
C THR A 497 15.92 4.03 27.35
N CYS A 498 15.92 4.72 26.19
CA CYS A 498 15.01 4.38 25.08
C CYS A 498 15.62 3.32 24.15
N HIS A 499 16.91 3.43 23.85
CA HIS A 499 17.53 2.63 22.80
C HIS A 499 17.76 1.16 23.18
N ALA A 500 17.88 0.84 24.48
CA ALA A 500 17.91 -0.55 24.96
C ALA A 500 16.66 -1.37 24.57
N THR A 501 15.50 -0.71 24.37
CA THR A 501 14.27 -1.34 23.86
C THR A 501 14.06 -1.09 22.37
N LEU A 502 14.38 0.11 21.86
CA LEU A 502 14.16 0.47 20.46
C LEU A 502 15.05 -0.30 19.48
N GLU A 503 16.34 -0.50 19.77
CA GLU A 503 17.24 -1.15 18.80
C GLU A 503 16.97 -2.66 18.62
N PRO A 504 16.68 -3.47 19.67
CA PRO A 504 16.26 -4.85 19.47
C PRO A 504 14.96 -4.98 18.69
N LEU A 505 14.00 -4.06 18.87
CA LEU A 505 12.75 -4.05 18.10
C LEU A 505 12.97 -3.57 16.65
N ALA A 506 13.91 -2.65 16.42
CA ALA A 506 14.32 -2.21 15.09
C ALA A 506 15.07 -3.30 14.33
N ALA A 507 15.85 -4.14 15.01
CA ALA A 507 16.68 -5.16 14.38
C ALA A 507 15.87 -6.17 13.55
N TYR A 508 14.62 -6.50 13.93
CA TYR A 508 13.70 -7.31 13.12
C TYR A 508 13.50 -6.77 11.69
N PHE A 509 13.68 -5.47 11.45
CA PHE A 509 13.53 -4.84 10.14
C PHE A 509 14.86 -4.67 9.38
N ALA A 510 15.99 -5.11 9.94
CA ALA A 510 17.32 -5.02 9.29
C ALA A 510 17.41 -5.82 7.97
N ARG A 511 16.54 -6.84 7.80
CA ARG A 511 16.43 -7.66 6.60
C ARG A 511 15.73 -6.97 5.42
N VAL A 512 15.08 -5.81 5.63
CA VAL A 512 14.26 -5.13 4.62
C VAL A 512 14.80 -3.72 4.39
N GLU A 513 15.44 -3.48 3.24
CA GLU A 513 16.18 -2.23 3.01
C GLU A 513 15.26 -0.99 3.16
N PRO A 514 15.71 0.07 3.87
CA PRO A 514 14.91 1.26 4.16
C PRO A 514 14.28 2.07 3.02
N SER A 515 14.60 1.81 1.75
CA SER A 515 14.14 2.65 0.61
C SER A 515 13.72 1.88 -0.65
N SER A 516 13.92 0.57 -0.70
CA SER A 516 13.65 -0.29 -1.86
C SER A 516 12.66 -1.43 -1.56
N SER A 517 12.44 -1.70 -0.26
CA SER A 517 11.76 -2.89 0.28
C SER A 517 12.36 -4.24 -0.15
N VAL A 518 13.55 -4.25 -0.75
CA VAL A 518 14.29 -5.48 -1.09
C VAL A 518 14.62 -6.25 0.19
N PHE A 519 14.34 -7.54 0.17
CA PHE A 519 14.71 -8.45 1.25
C PHE A 519 16.16 -8.93 1.09
N LEU A 520 16.88 -9.08 2.21
CA LEU A 520 18.29 -9.44 2.25
C LEU A 520 18.48 -10.82 2.93
N PRO A 521 18.48 -11.95 2.19
CA PRO A 521 18.63 -13.29 2.75
C PRO A 521 19.90 -13.47 3.59
N ALA A 522 19.77 -14.12 4.75
CA ALA A 522 20.90 -14.35 5.67
C ALA A 522 22.05 -15.18 5.05
N THR A 523 21.77 -15.96 4.00
CA THR A 523 22.74 -16.72 3.21
C THR A 523 23.75 -15.84 2.46
N ASN A 524 23.30 -14.71 1.93
CA ASN A 524 24.09 -13.78 1.11
C ASN A 524 24.54 -12.56 1.93
N PHE A 525 23.70 -12.16 2.88
CA PHE A 525 23.87 -10.99 3.73
C PHE A 525 23.90 -11.43 5.21
N PRO A 526 24.91 -12.19 5.67
CA PRO A 526 24.98 -12.62 7.06
C PRO A 526 25.01 -11.40 7.99
N ALA A 527 24.40 -11.53 9.17
CA ALA A 527 24.18 -10.42 10.10
C ALA A 527 25.50 -9.77 10.58
N ILE A 528 26.59 -10.56 10.61
CA ILE A 528 27.98 -10.08 10.60
C ILE A 528 28.65 -10.64 9.35
N ASN A 529 29.31 -9.80 8.55
CA ASN A 529 29.94 -10.20 7.28
C ASN A 529 31.44 -9.89 7.26
N SER A 530 32.27 -10.95 7.15
CA SER A 530 33.73 -10.88 7.20
C SER A 530 34.40 -10.40 5.91
N ALA A 531 33.68 -10.41 4.78
CA ALA A 531 34.10 -9.68 3.58
C ALA A 531 34.06 -8.15 3.83
N CYS A 532 33.20 -7.70 4.74
CA CYS A 532 33.02 -6.30 5.13
C CYS A 532 33.79 -5.89 6.39
N ARG A 533 34.99 -6.45 6.63
CA ARG A 533 35.91 -5.92 7.66
C ARG A 533 36.48 -4.55 7.28
N LYS A 534 37.00 -3.81 8.26
CA LYS A 534 37.68 -2.52 8.02
C LYS A 534 39.03 -2.69 7.31
N ASP A 535 39.37 -1.72 6.47
CA ASP A 535 40.72 -1.56 5.92
C ASP A 535 41.69 -0.94 6.95
N LYS A 536 42.98 -0.84 6.57
CA LYS A 536 44.03 -0.23 7.41
C LYS A 536 43.81 1.25 7.75
N ASN A 537 42.82 1.90 7.14
CA ASN A 537 42.44 3.29 7.37
C ASN A 537 41.10 3.40 8.14
N GLY A 538 40.56 2.28 8.64
CA GLY A 538 39.30 2.20 9.38
C GLY A 538 38.03 2.26 8.51
N LYS A 539 38.15 2.15 7.18
CA LYS A 539 37.04 2.29 6.22
C LYS A 539 36.51 0.94 5.75
N LEU A 540 35.23 0.88 5.41
CA LEU A 540 34.66 -0.25 4.66
C LEU A 540 34.90 -0.08 3.15
N ASN A 541 34.86 -1.21 2.43
CA ASN A 541 34.63 -1.20 0.99
C ASN A 541 33.30 -0.45 0.70
N GLY A 542 33.27 0.38 -0.36
CA GLY A 542 32.08 1.18 -0.72
C GLY A 542 30.82 0.33 -0.89
N ASN A 543 30.97 -0.88 -1.44
CA ASN A 543 29.85 -1.81 -1.65
C ASN A 543 29.30 -2.33 -0.30
N CYS A 544 30.16 -2.55 0.69
CA CYS A 544 29.76 -2.88 2.05
C CYS A 544 29.07 -1.71 2.75
N ASN A 545 29.56 -0.48 2.57
CA ASN A 545 29.00 0.71 3.20
C ASN A 545 27.55 1.05 2.76
N ALA A 546 27.05 0.41 1.69
CA ALA A 546 25.64 0.50 1.31
C ALA A 546 24.70 -0.22 2.30
N LEU A 547 25.03 -1.46 2.69
CA LEU A 547 24.13 -2.36 3.46
C LEU A 547 24.60 -2.63 4.90
N TYR A 548 25.91 -2.51 5.16
CA TYR A 548 26.54 -2.74 6.45
C TYR A 548 26.89 -1.41 7.16
N ASP A 549 27.12 -1.47 8.46
CA ASP A 549 27.40 -0.30 9.29
C ASP A 549 28.87 -0.23 9.72
N VAL A 550 29.57 0.82 9.28
CA VAL A 550 30.99 1.09 9.62
C VAL A 550 31.20 1.37 11.10
N ALA A 551 30.18 1.81 11.84
CA ALA A 551 30.27 2.01 13.28
C ALA A 551 30.32 0.67 14.05
N PHE A 552 29.72 -0.39 13.47
CA PHE A 552 29.66 -1.74 14.04
C PHE A 552 30.49 -2.72 13.21
N ALA A 553 31.72 -2.31 12.88
CA ALA A 553 32.69 -3.06 12.10
C ALA A 553 34.07 -3.07 12.75
N ASP A 554 34.77 -4.21 12.63
CA ASP A 554 36.07 -4.50 13.24
C ASP A 554 37.00 -5.22 12.23
N ASP A 555 37.95 -6.02 12.73
CA ASP A 555 38.85 -6.89 11.96
C ASP A 555 38.16 -8.16 11.43
N LYS A 556 37.07 -8.59 12.07
CA LYS A 556 36.34 -9.83 11.79
C LYS A 556 35.18 -9.61 10.81
N GLY A 557 34.62 -8.41 10.75
CA GLY A 557 33.59 -8.05 9.77
C GLY A 557 32.88 -6.72 10.03
N ALA A 558 31.72 -6.53 9.40
CA ALA A 558 30.76 -5.49 9.74
C ALA A 558 29.38 -6.08 10.05
N THR A 559 28.64 -5.40 10.91
CA THR A 559 27.25 -5.75 11.25
C THR A 559 26.29 -5.16 10.22
N LEU A 560 25.27 -5.92 9.81
CA LEU A 560 24.23 -5.47 8.90
C LEU A 560 23.52 -4.24 9.49
N ARG A 561 23.16 -3.24 8.67
CA ARG A 561 22.57 -1.99 9.16
C ARG A 561 21.32 -2.25 10.00
N SER A 562 21.24 -1.61 11.17
CA SER A 562 20.21 -1.83 12.20
C SER A 562 20.17 -3.22 12.88
N ALA A 563 20.96 -4.21 12.47
CA ALA A 563 20.99 -5.52 13.14
C ALA A 563 21.72 -5.51 14.50
N TYR A 564 22.55 -4.49 14.78
CA TYR A 564 23.39 -4.42 15.98
C TYR A 564 22.60 -4.46 17.31
N GLY A 565 21.31 -4.10 17.29
CA GLY A 565 20.45 -4.14 18.48
C GLY A 565 20.12 -5.57 18.93
N SER A 566 20.00 -6.51 17.99
CA SER A 566 19.87 -7.95 18.25
C SER A 566 20.00 -8.74 16.94
N ILE A 567 21.07 -9.55 16.83
CA ILE A 567 21.28 -10.42 15.67
C ILE A 567 20.17 -11.46 15.54
N SER A 568 19.73 -12.07 16.66
CA SER A 568 18.63 -13.04 16.64
C SER A 568 17.31 -12.42 16.18
N ASN A 569 17.09 -11.13 16.43
CA ASN A 569 15.90 -10.44 15.94
C ASN A 569 16.05 -10.12 14.44
N ALA A 570 17.24 -9.72 13.99
CA ALA A 570 17.52 -9.53 12.57
C ALA A 570 17.34 -10.82 11.75
N ASP A 571 17.70 -11.98 12.29
CA ASP A 571 17.47 -13.27 11.62
C ASP A 571 16.05 -13.81 11.83
N ALA A 572 15.32 -13.33 12.84
CA ALA A 572 13.90 -13.64 13.06
C ALA A 572 12.93 -12.70 12.32
N GLU A 573 13.43 -11.63 11.67
CA GLU A 573 12.76 -10.81 10.65
C GLU A 573 11.40 -10.16 11.05
N PRO A 574 10.66 -9.45 10.16
CA PRO A 574 9.37 -8.84 10.51
C PRO A 574 8.32 -9.86 11.00
N VAL A 575 8.42 -11.12 10.57
CA VAL A 575 7.60 -12.24 11.07
C VAL A 575 7.82 -12.46 12.56
N GLY A 576 9.08 -12.38 13.02
CA GLY A 576 9.47 -12.44 14.42
C GLY A 576 8.98 -11.23 15.22
N ALA A 577 9.03 -10.01 14.65
CA ALA A 577 8.44 -8.84 15.28
C ALA A 577 6.93 -9.02 15.53
N GLY A 578 6.20 -9.48 14.51
CA GLY A 578 4.77 -9.76 14.62
C GLY A 578 4.44 -10.82 15.68
N ARG A 579 5.19 -11.93 15.70
CA ARG A 579 5.05 -12.98 16.73
C ARG A 579 5.36 -12.47 18.13
N ALA A 580 6.48 -11.75 18.32
CA ALA A 580 6.90 -11.26 19.62
C ALA A 580 5.92 -10.23 20.19
N VAL A 581 5.49 -9.25 19.38
CA VAL A 581 4.55 -8.20 19.82
C VAL A 581 3.17 -8.79 20.13
N THR A 582 2.66 -9.73 19.33
CA THR A 582 1.34 -10.37 19.58
C THR A 582 1.32 -11.37 20.74
N GLN A 583 2.46 -11.60 21.39
CA GLN A 583 2.61 -12.41 22.61
C GLN A 583 2.76 -11.55 23.88
N MET A 584 2.91 -10.23 23.77
CA MET A 584 3.00 -9.33 24.92
C MET A 584 1.61 -9.06 25.51
N PRO A 585 1.42 -9.09 26.85
CA PRO A 585 0.14 -8.78 27.50
C PRO A 585 -0.46 -7.43 27.05
N GLU A 586 0.40 -6.44 26.84
CA GLU A 586 0.05 -5.07 26.44
C GLU A 586 -0.53 -5.01 25.02
N PHE A 587 -0.41 -6.07 24.20
CA PHE A 587 -1.06 -6.13 22.89
C PHE A 587 -2.58 -6.21 23.01
N ALA A 588 -3.08 -7.05 23.93
CA ALA A 588 -4.50 -7.15 24.21
C ALA A 588 -5.02 -5.85 24.85
N GLU A 589 -4.30 -5.33 25.84
CA GLU A 589 -4.61 -4.07 26.54
C GLU A 589 -4.70 -2.89 25.56
N CYS A 590 -3.69 -2.72 24.70
CA CYS A 590 -3.65 -1.62 23.73
C CYS A 590 -4.75 -1.74 22.67
N ALA A 591 -5.00 -2.93 22.12
CA ALA A 591 -6.10 -3.12 21.17
C ALA A 591 -7.45 -2.72 21.79
N VAL A 592 -7.71 -3.16 23.02
CA VAL A 592 -8.90 -2.79 23.79
C VAL A 592 -8.96 -1.28 24.05
N GLN A 593 -7.87 -0.67 24.51
CA GLN A 593 -7.81 0.77 24.80
C GLN A 593 -8.06 1.62 23.55
N ARG A 594 -7.45 1.26 22.40
CA ARG A 594 -7.58 2.00 21.14
C ARG A 594 -9.00 1.95 20.59
N VAL A 595 -9.60 0.76 20.53
CA VAL A 595 -10.99 0.61 20.03
C VAL A 595 -11.97 1.25 21.01
N THR A 596 -11.83 1.01 22.31
CA THR A 596 -12.71 1.63 23.34
C THR A 596 -12.64 3.16 23.28
N SER A 597 -11.45 3.76 23.23
CA SER A 597 -11.32 5.22 23.10
C SER A 597 -12.02 5.77 21.85
N SER A 598 -11.99 5.03 20.73
CA SER A 598 -12.63 5.47 19.49
C SER A 598 -14.16 5.41 19.53
N PHE A 599 -14.74 4.46 20.26
CA PHE A 599 -16.19 4.33 20.45
C PHE A 599 -16.72 5.22 21.59
N LEU A 600 -15.90 5.53 22.61
CA LEU A 600 -16.24 6.51 23.64
C LEU A 600 -16.11 7.97 23.15
N GLY A 601 -15.51 8.20 21.97
CA GLY A 601 -15.24 9.54 21.43
C GLY A 601 -14.19 10.35 22.21
N ARG A 602 -13.53 9.73 23.20
CA ARG A 602 -12.56 10.35 24.12
C ARG A 602 -11.45 9.36 24.49
N PRO A 603 -10.28 9.83 24.96
CA PRO A 603 -9.32 8.97 25.65
C PRO A 603 -9.97 8.26 26.85
N THR A 604 -9.50 7.06 27.15
CA THR A 604 -9.82 6.33 28.39
C THR A 604 -9.20 7.02 29.61
N SER A 605 -9.93 7.11 30.71
CA SER A 605 -9.47 7.57 32.03
C SER A 605 -9.23 6.39 32.99
N PRO A 606 -8.68 6.62 34.21
CA PRO A 606 -8.62 5.61 35.25
C PRO A 606 -10.00 5.05 35.67
N ASP A 607 -11.08 5.80 35.46
CA ASP A 607 -12.45 5.36 35.78
C ASP A 607 -12.92 4.23 34.85
N ASP A 608 -12.41 4.20 33.61
CA ASP A 608 -12.69 3.12 32.65
C ASP A 608 -11.93 1.82 32.96
N ALA A 609 -11.03 1.79 33.97
CA ALA A 609 -10.13 0.65 34.20
C ALA A 609 -10.88 -0.68 34.46
N ALA A 610 -12.03 -0.64 35.14
CA ALA A 610 -12.87 -1.82 35.36
C ALA A 610 -13.49 -2.35 34.06
N LEU A 611 -13.91 -1.45 33.16
CA LEU A 611 -14.38 -1.80 31.82
C LEU A 611 -13.25 -2.42 31.00
N LEU A 612 -12.10 -1.74 30.92
CA LEU A 612 -10.95 -2.17 30.11
C LEU A 612 -10.46 -3.56 30.53
N ALA A 613 -10.40 -3.84 31.84
CA ALA A 613 -10.03 -5.16 32.36
C ALA A 613 -11.04 -6.26 31.95
N SER A 614 -12.35 -5.97 31.97
CA SER A 614 -13.36 -6.93 31.48
C SER A 614 -13.25 -7.14 29.97
N LEU A 615 -13.16 -6.06 29.20
CA LEU A 615 -13.03 -6.12 27.73
C LEU A 615 -11.76 -6.86 27.30
N GLN A 616 -10.63 -6.67 28.00
CA GLN A 616 -9.38 -7.40 27.73
C GLN A 616 -9.52 -8.89 28.02
N LYS A 617 -10.15 -9.26 29.13
CA LYS A 617 -10.44 -10.66 29.46
C LYS A 617 -11.31 -11.31 28.38
N ASP A 618 -12.39 -10.66 27.98
CA ASP A 618 -13.35 -11.20 27.01
C ASP A 618 -12.78 -11.22 25.58
N PHE A 619 -11.99 -10.21 25.20
CA PHE A 619 -11.25 -10.16 23.94
C PHE A 619 -10.24 -11.31 23.84
N VAL A 620 -9.44 -11.57 24.88
CA VAL A 620 -8.51 -12.71 24.91
C VAL A 620 -9.28 -14.04 24.91
N ALA A 621 -10.36 -14.17 25.71
CA ALA A 621 -11.17 -15.38 25.80
C ALA A 621 -11.88 -15.73 24.48
N SER A 622 -12.26 -14.73 23.68
CA SER A 622 -12.82 -14.93 22.33
C SER A 622 -11.80 -15.47 21.30
N GLY A 623 -10.51 -15.42 21.62
CA GLY A 623 -9.43 -15.61 20.64
C GLY A 623 -9.18 -14.37 19.79
N TYR A 624 -9.12 -13.20 20.44
CA TYR A 624 -8.79 -11.90 19.84
C TYR A 624 -9.78 -11.45 18.74
N ARG A 625 -11.09 -11.67 18.96
CA ARG A 625 -12.17 -11.34 18.02
C ARG A 625 -12.67 -9.92 18.24
N MET A 626 -12.67 -9.12 17.16
CA MET A 626 -13.05 -7.72 17.24
C MET A 626 -14.56 -7.53 17.39
N ARG A 627 -15.39 -8.43 16.85
CA ARG A 627 -16.84 -8.41 17.08
C ARG A 627 -17.18 -8.59 18.56
N ALA A 628 -16.46 -9.45 19.27
CA ALA A 628 -16.65 -9.66 20.71
C ALA A 628 -16.29 -8.39 21.52
N LEU A 629 -15.15 -7.76 21.20
CA LEU A 629 -14.73 -6.50 21.83
C LEU A 629 -15.74 -5.37 21.60
N VAL A 630 -16.14 -5.12 20.36
CA VAL A 630 -17.11 -4.05 20.05
C VAL A 630 -18.49 -4.33 20.63
N ARG A 631 -18.93 -5.61 20.66
CA ARG A 631 -20.15 -6.00 21.39
C ARG A 631 -20.07 -5.67 22.87
N GLY A 632 -18.92 -5.91 23.52
CA GLY A 632 -18.69 -5.53 24.91
C GLY A 632 -18.77 -4.01 25.12
N ILE A 633 -18.10 -3.23 24.26
CA ILE A 633 -18.09 -1.76 24.33
C ILE A 633 -19.49 -1.18 24.15
N VAL A 634 -20.20 -1.55 23.07
CA VAL A 634 -21.53 -0.98 22.76
C VAL A 634 -22.59 -1.33 23.81
N ARG A 635 -22.38 -2.40 24.59
CA ARG A 635 -23.23 -2.80 25.73
C ARG A 635 -22.85 -2.15 27.06
N SER A 636 -21.69 -1.50 27.15
CA SER A 636 -21.15 -0.99 28.41
C SER A 636 -21.92 0.22 28.93
N ARG A 637 -21.86 0.47 30.25
CA ARG A 637 -22.45 1.68 30.84
C ARG A 637 -21.70 2.93 30.36
N GLU A 638 -20.37 2.85 30.30
CA GLU A 638 -19.47 3.93 29.95
C GLU A 638 -19.72 4.42 28.51
N TYR A 639 -20.05 3.51 27.58
CA TYR A 639 -20.47 3.86 26.22
C TYR A 639 -21.84 4.57 26.18
N ARG A 640 -22.78 4.18 27.05
CA ARG A 640 -24.05 4.91 27.21
C ARG A 640 -23.80 6.31 27.77
N ASP A 641 -23.10 6.39 28.90
CA ASP A 641 -22.90 7.61 29.68
C ASP A 641 -22.05 8.64 28.93
N ALA A 642 -20.96 8.22 28.25
CA ALA A 642 -20.13 9.12 27.44
C ALA A 642 -20.91 9.78 26.28
N ASN A 643 -21.98 9.13 25.81
CA ASN A 643 -22.85 9.62 24.75
C ASN A 643 -24.20 10.15 25.28
N ASN A 644 -24.37 10.24 26.60
CA ASN A 644 -25.56 10.78 27.27
C ASN A 644 -25.35 12.24 27.73
N VAL A 645 -24.53 13.01 27.01
CA VAL A 645 -24.29 14.41 27.31
C VAL A 645 -25.58 15.20 27.04
N GLY A 646 -26.25 15.63 28.11
CA GLY A 646 -27.33 16.60 28.02
C GLY A 646 -26.82 17.96 27.55
N SER A 647 -27.73 18.83 27.09
CA SER A 647 -27.43 20.26 27.05
C SER A 647 -26.91 20.69 28.43
N ALA A 648 -25.87 21.52 28.46
CA ALA A 648 -25.26 21.96 29.72
C ALA A 648 -26.34 22.54 30.65
N PRO A 649 -26.30 22.25 31.97
CA PRO A 649 -27.28 22.82 32.89
C PRO A 649 -27.17 24.34 32.85
N ASP A 650 -28.31 25.02 32.73
CA ASP A 650 -28.35 26.48 32.69
C ASP A 650 -27.65 27.06 33.93
N ALA A 651 -26.66 27.92 33.70
CA ALA A 651 -25.94 28.65 34.75
C ALA A 651 -26.81 29.81 35.26
N GLY A 652 -27.98 29.47 35.79
CA GLY A 652 -29.11 30.38 35.91
C GLY A 652 -30.18 29.93 36.91
N ASP A 653 -29.76 29.51 38.11
CA ASP A 653 -30.51 29.91 39.32
C ASP A 653 -29.65 29.85 40.59
N LYS A 654 -29.64 30.97 41.31
CA LYS A 654 -29.23 31.10 42.72
C LYS A 654 -30.13 32.15 43.37
N PRO A 655 -30.69 31.88 44.57
CA PRO A 655 -31.16 32.95 45.45
C PRO A 655 -29.98 33.73 46.06
#